data_AF-R0KNP7-F1
#
_entry.id   AF-R0KNP7-F1
#
_cell.length_a   1.000
_cell.length_b   1.000
_cell.length_c   1.000
_cell.angle_alpha   90.00
_cell.angle_beta   90.00
_cell.angle_gamma   90.00
#
_symmetry.space_group_name_H-M   'P 1'
#
loop_
_entity.id
_entity.type
_entity.pdbx_description
1 polymer ?
#
loop_
_entity_poly.entity_id
_entity_poly.type
_entity_poly.pdbx_seq_one_letter_code
_entity_poly.pdbx_strand_id
1 'polypeptide(L)'
;MNRTKEFLNYLDLDNQQQSSPKKSLFYDSILDEILLLQRRPIQKLSYSNILKIEDEIDKIQENINKLNFIEVEGTEDEKIHFEGIKKILQSKLNCIKMKVEKHKSNKMGLNLELEPEKGSTSINNNHFNNIYLEQKNLEIIESSNLEGYKITRQRLLEIENIQDTINEHLQIQDERIDEVIGRTGEVLILDKRSQDIISPLIKLNELRDCGVTSYFLINQKRNKIESTPAIYFISNNNINSILNDIDLYSNFHINCVTSIKIRDLEKLGYELSSKGLGLRIGSVYDQFLDFISLQDDLFSLEIKDSYILKENTDLLINTVLSLLSVFVTLEGIPLIYCKDDKTIGKMLSDKIKGTNIIKNNEKRPLLIIVDRDYDIITPIQHVWSYSALIHDLLGIEKNKVMGSKGGKDDGSNLGKDNLSKDNLNNNITNFNLDPSDKIWKLNSNEYFPLVVERVDKEFVDYKKEMALRSLDSRSDKKTIQEALEKAPELAKRNESVNSHISICLEMVDIIKNRNIDDFYKIEKSGFTNEEILEISEKGNDLDILRLGLSIYQKDKEISEAIIKKRNLKDYDEVIKFFKSKNPVIVEDNKFILKSVVSGIVGNVKRLLPEKEKSPISELVEEIYYKIKNEKYEEIIDPIKNSNKDDVSSIVVFTLGGSTYSELKTLKILEEKIKIPIYYGGTEILNACEFIRQIKEKVNK
;
A
#
# COMPACT_ATOMS: atom_id res chain seq x y z
N MET A 1 -1.53 48.28 -87.12
CA MET A 1 -2.87 47.83 -86.69
C MET A 1 -2.93 47.90 -85.18
N ASN A 2 -3.83 48.72 -84.63
CA ASN A 2 -3.87 49.08 -83.22
C ASN A 2 -5.04 48.35 -82.53
N ARG A 3 -4.73 47.21 -81.89
CA ARG A 3 -5.69 46.26 -81.26
C ARG A 3 -6.60 46.90 -80.19
N THR A 4 -6.24 48.07 -79.69
CA THR A 4 -7.00 48.81 -78.67
C THR A 4 -8.29 49.45 -79.22
N LYS A 5 -8.33 49.83 -80.51
CA LYS A 5 -9.55 50.38 -81.15
C LYS A 5 -10.57 49.30 -81.52
N GLU A 6 -10.09 48.08 -81.76
CA GLU A 6 -10.92 46.93 -82.08
C GLU A 6 -11.67 46.41 -80.83
N PHE A 7 -11.03 46.49 -79.66
CA PHE A 7 -11.65 46.18 -78.36
C PHE A 7 -12.71 47.21 -77.94
N LEU A 8 -12.55 48.49 -78.30
CA LEU A 8 -13.53 49.55 -78.00
C LEU A 8 -14.82 49.45 -78.82
N ASN A 9 -14.77 48.85 -80.02
CA ASN A 9 -15.97 48.63 -80.85
C ASN A 9 -16.84 47.45 -80.36
N TYR A 10 -16.33 46.59 -79.47
CA TYR A 10 -17.11 45.51 -78.85
C TYR A 10 -17.84 45.96 -77.56
N LEU A 11 -17.63 47.20 -77.11
CA LEU A 11 -18.34 47.78 -75.98
C LEU A 11 -19.55 48.56 -76.51
N ASP A 12 -20.65 47.84 -76.73
CA ASP A 12 -21.96 48.44 -77.01
C ASP A 12 -22.46 49.14 -75.74
N LEU A 13 -22.19 50.45 -75.65
CA LEU A 13 -22.45 51.32 -74.49
C LEU A 13 -23.93 51.75 -74.37
N ASP A 14 -24.79 51.37 -75.31
CA ASP A 14 -26.20 51.81 -75.37
C ASP A 14 -27.23 50.79 -74.84
N ASN A 15 -26.79 49.65 -74.29
CA ASN A 15 -27.64 48.66 -73.60
C ASN A 15 -27.38 48.58 -72.09
N GLN A 16 -27.14 49.72 -71.44
CA GLN A 16 -27.22 49.84 -69.99
C GLN A 16 -28.69 49.90 -69.53
N GLN A 17 -29.37 48.75 -69.54
CA GLN A 17 -30.49 48.58 -68.62
C GLN A 17 -29.92 48.31 -67.21
N GLN A 18 -30.29 49.22 -66.30
CA GLN A 18 -30.00 49.23 -64.88
C GLN A 18 -29.95 47.81 -64.28
N SER A 19 -28.74 47.29 -64.04
CA SER A 19 -28.58 46.08 -63.26
C SER A 19 -28.92 46.40 -61.80
N SER A 20 -29.98 45.75 -61.32
CA SER A 20 -30.31 45.52 -59.91
C SER A 20 -29.07 45.39 -59.01
N PRO A 21 -29.14 45.76 -57.71
CA PRO A 21 -27.98 45.80 -56.83
C PRO A 21 -27.17 44.49 -56.93
N LYS A 22 -25.89 44.59 -57.32
CA LYS A 22 -24.97 43.45 -57.34
C LYS A 22 -25.04 42.78 -55.97
N LYS A 23 -25.63 41.59 -55.89
CA LYS A 23 -25.51 40.72 -54.72
C LYS A 23 -24.02 40.57 -54.45
N SER A 24 -23.55 41.00 -53.28
CA SER A 24 -22.15 40.82 -52.88
C SER A 24 -21.84 39.33 -53.03
N LEU A 25 -20.92 38.98 -53.92
CA LEU A 25 -20.57 37.59 -54.10
C LEU A 25 -19.93 37.11 -52.80
N PHE A 26 -20.20 35.87 -52.41
CA PHE A 26 -19.75 35.31 -51.13
C PHE A 26 -18.22 35.50 -50.90
N TYR A 27 -17.44 35.39 -51.97
CA TYR A 27 -15.98 35.56 -51.98
C TYR A 27 -15.54 37.01 -51.75
N ASP A 28 -16.37 38.01 -52.09
CA ASP A 28 -16.08 39.43 -51.84
C ASP A 28 -16.12 39.73 -50.32
N SER A 29 -17.05 39.10 -49.60
CA SER A 29 -17.13 39.20 -48.13
C SER A 29 -15.87 38.62 -47.47
N ILE A 30 -15.40 37.46 -47.95
CA ILE A 30 -14.17 36.84 -47.45
C ILE A 30 -12.96 37.71 -47.78
N LEU A 31 -12.90 38.28 -48.98
CA LEU A 31 -11.82 39.18 -49.38
C LEU A 31 -11.79 40.45 -48.52
N ASP A 32 -12.94 41.03 -48.20
CA ASP A 32 -13.05 42.22 -47.35
C ASP A 32 -12.59 41.93 -45.91
N GLU A 33 -12.94 40.77 -45.35
CA GLU A 33 -12.45 40.32 -44.04
C GLU A 33 -10.91 40.16 -44.03
N ILE A 34 -10.34 39.56 -45.08
CA ILE A 34 -8.88 39.43 -45.23
C ILE A 34 -8.21 40.81 -45.36
N LEU A 35 -8.80 41.74 -46.11
CA LEU A 35 -8.28 43.10 -46.26
C LEU A 35 -8.36 43.91 -44.97
N LEU A 36 -9.42 43.73 -44.17
CA LEU A 36 -9.56 44.31 -42.84
C LEU A 36 -8.45 43.82 -41.90
N LEU A 37 -8.17 42.52 -41.89
CA LEU A 37 -7.06 41.95 -41.12
C LEU A 37 -5.69 42.46 -41.60
N GLN A 38 -5.51 42.57 -42.92
CA GLN A 38 -4.25 43.05 -43.50
C GLN A 38 -3.91 44.50 -43.09
N ARG A 39 -4.93 45.33 -42.82
CA ARG A 39 -4.77 46.74 -42.41
C ARG A 39 -4.49 46.90 -40.91
N ARG A 40 -4.64 45.86 -40.08
CA ARG A 40 -4.41 45.96 -38.64
C ARG A 40 -2.91 46.06 -38.31
N PRO A 41 -2.48 46.97 -37.42
CA PRO A 41 -1.07 47.14 -37.08
C PRO A 41 -0.59 46.05 -36.10
N ILE A 42 -0.29 44.85 -36.62
CA ILE A 42 0.09 43.65 -35.84
C ILE A 42 1.32 43.90 -34.94
N GLN A 43 2.24 44.77 -35.36
CA GLN A 43 3.46 45.14 -34.65
C GLN A 43 3.24 45.75 -33.26
N LYS A 44 2.09 46.39 -33.02
CA LYS A 44 1.81 47.12 -31.77
C LYS A 44 0.92 46.35 -30.79
N LEU A 45 0.47 45.15 -31.14
CA LEU A 45 -0.54 44.40 -30.37
C LEU A 45 0.08 43.61 -29.21
N SER A 46 -0.65 43.48 -28.10
CA SER A 46 -0.29 42.59 -26.97
C SER A 46 -0.39 41.12 -27.39
N TYR A 47 0.31 40.22 -26.69
CA TYR A 47 0.33 38.79 -27.04
C TYR A 47 -1.07 38.16 -27.03
N SER A 48 -1.92 38.51 -26.06
CA SER A 48 -3.32 38.07 -26.00
C SER A 48 -4.13 38.53 -27.23
N ASN A 49 -3.89 39.74 -27.73
CA ASN A 49 -4.58 40.23 -28.92
C ASN A 49 -4.01 39.62 -30.22
N ILE A 50 -2.76 39.17 -30.21
CA ILE A 50 -2.18 38.40 -31.31
C ILE A 50 -2.86 37.02 -31.41
N LEU A 51 -3.08 36.33 -30.28
CA LEU A 51 -3.81 35.05 -30.24
C LEU A 51 -5.25 35.18 -30.79
N LYS A 52 -5.96 36.27 -30.45
CA LYS A 52 -7.31 36.52 -30.99
C LYS A 52 -7.31 36.70 -32.51
N ILE A 53 -6.25 37.29 -33.09
CA ILE A 53 -6.11 37.43 -34.53
C ILE A 53 -5.79 36.08 -35.19
N GLU A 54 -5.07 35.18 -34.52
CA GLU A 54 -4.87 33.80 -35.00
C GLU A 54 -6.20 33.05 -35.08
N ASP A 55 -7.04 33.16 -34.04
CA ASP A 55 -8.39 32.56 -34.06
C ASP A 55 -9.27 33.14 -35.19
N GLU A 56 -9.17 34.43 -35.49
CA GLU A 56 -9.87 35.06 -36.62
C GLU A 56 -9.35 34.55 -37.98
N ILE A 57 -8.03 34.36 -38.12
CA ILE A 57 -7.41 33.80 -39.34
C ILE A 57 -7.86 32.37 -39.58
N ASP A 58 -7.91 31.54 -38.54
CA ASP A 58 -8.28 30.13 -38.69
C ASP A 58 -9.78 29.97 -39.03
N LYS A 59 -10.65 30.86 -38.53
CA LYS A 59 -12.07 30.93 -38.97
C LYS A 59 -12.22 31.30 -40.45
N ILE A 60 -11.46 32.28 -40.93
CA ILE A 60 -11.47 32.65 -42.35
C ILE A 60 -10.90 31.51 -43.21
N GLN A 61 -9.88 30.80 -42.72
CA GLN A 61 -9.32 29.62 -43.40
C GLN A 61 -10.36 28.50 -43.53
N GLU A 62 -11.17 28.26 -42.49
CA GLU A 62 -12.26 27.29 -42.54
C GLU A 62 -13.31 27.68 -43.58
N ASN A 63 -13.66 28.97 -43.67
CA ASN A 63 -14.58 29.48 -44.68
C ASN A 63 -14.02 29.36 -46.10
N ILE A 64 -12.71 29.56 -46.29
CA ILE A 64 -12.06 29.30 -47.59
C ILE A 64 -12.06 27.80 -47.91
N ASN A 65 -11.87 26.93 -46.92
CA ASN A 65 -11.90 25.49 -47.13
C ASN A 65 -13.30 24.99 -47.53
N LYS A 66 -14.38 25.65 -47.07
CA LYS A 66 -15.75 25.36 -47.52
C LYS A 66 -15.94 25.60 -49.02
N LEU A 67 -15.15 26.51 -49.61
CA LEU A 67 -15.14 26.75 -51.07
C LEU A 67 -14.57 25.58 -51.88
N ASN A 68 -13.82 24.66 -51.24
CA ASN A 68 -13.33 23.45 -51.90
C ASN A 68 -14.45 22.47 -52.25
N PHE A 69 -15.59 22.54 -51.55
CA PHE A 69 -16.70 21.60 -51.70
C PHE A 69 -17.78 22.11 -52.66
N ILE A 70 -17.56 23.25 -53.32
CA ILE A 70 -18.50 23.84 -54.26
C ILE A 70 -18.05 23.46 -55.67
N GLU A 71 -18.84 22.61 -56.35
CA GLU A 71 -18.69 22.35 -57.78
C GLU A 71 -19.40 23.45 -58.57
N VAL A 72 -18.64 24.18 -59.39
CA VAL A 72 -19.19 25.25 -60.23
C VAL A 72 -19.62 24.66 -61.57
N GLU A 73 -20.92 24.62 -61.85
CA GLU A 73 -21.44 24.32 -63.18
C GLU A 73 -21.40 25.59 -64.04
N GLY A 74 -20.56 25.60 -65.07
CA GLY A 74 -20.32 26.76 -65.92
C GLY A 74 -19.34 26.44 -67.05
N THR A 75 -19.05 27.45 -67.88
CA THR A 75 -18.04 27.36 -68.94
C THR A 75 -16.64 27.12 -68.35
N GLU A 76 -15.74 26.52 -69.12
CA GLU A 76 -14.39 26.16 -68.63
C GLU A 76 -13.62 27.39 -68.10
N ASP A 77 -13.81 28.56 -68.73
CA ASP A 77 -13.22 29.82 -68.31
C ASP A 77 -13.74 30.30 -66.93
N GLU A 78 -15.01 30.04 -66.60
CA GLU A 78 -15.60 30.40 -65.30
C GLU A 78 -15.07 29.50 -64.16
N LYS A 79 -14.85 28.21 -64.44
CA LYS A 79 -14.23 27.28 -63.48
C LYS A 79 -12.78 27.66 -63.19
N ILE A 80 -12.02 28.02 -64.23
CA ILE A 80 -10.65 28.51 -64.08
C ILE A 80 -10.61 29.84 -63.31
N HIS A 81 -11.54 30.75 -63.60
CA HIS A 81 -11.66 32.02 -62.87
C HIS A 81 -11.92 31.80 -61.37
N PHE A 82 -12.83 30.86 -61.04
CA PHE A 82 -13.16 30.51 -59.67
C PHE A 82 -11.99 29.91 -58.88
N GLU A 83 -11.27 28.95 -59.48
CA GLU A 83 -10.04 28.40 -58.90
C GLU A 83 -8.93 29.46 -58.76
N GLY A 84 -8.89 30.44 -59.67
CA GLY A 84 -8.02 31.61 -59.58
C GLY A 84 -8.32 32.47 -58.34
N ILE A 85 -9.59 32.81 -58.10
CA ILE A 85 -10.01 33.60 -56.93
C ILE A 85 -9.64 32.88 -55.63
N LYS A 86 -9.90 31.58 -55.57
CA LYS A 86 -9.60 30.74 -54.41
C LYS A 86 -8.11 30.73 -54.06
N LYS A 87 -7.24 30.58 -55.05
CA LYS A 87 -5.78 30.67 -54.85
C LYS A 87 -5.34 32.07 -54.40
N ILE A 88 -5.97 33.13 -54.91
CA ILE A 88 -5.68 34.51 -54.48
C ILE A 88 -6.06 34.71 -53.00
N LEU A 89 -7.22 34.23 -52.56
CA LEU A 89 -7.66 34.33 -51.16
C LEU A 89 -6.71 33.56 -50.23
N GLN A 90 -6.35 32.33 -50.58
CA GLN A 90 -5.39 31.52 -49.81
C GLN A 90 -4.01 32.18 -49.72
N SER A 91 -3.50 32.71 -50.83
CA SER A 91 -2.20 33.40 -50.86
C SER A 91 -2.19 34.65 -49.98
N LYS A 92 -3.26 35.45 -50.00
CA LYS A 92 -3.37 36.64 -49.16
C LYS A 92 -3.49 36.30 -47.68
N LEU A 93 -4.25 35.28 -47.31
CA LEU A 93 -4.38 34.85 -45.91
C LEU A 93 -3.06 34.30 -45.36
N ASN A 94 -2.33 33.50 -46.15
CA ASN A 94 -1.00 32.99 -45.78
C ASN A 94 0.02 34.11 -45.54
N CYS A 95 0.00 35.17 -46.36
CA CYS A 95 0.84 36.35 -46.14
C CYS A 95 0.59 37.03 -44.77
N ILE A 96 -0.65 37.01 -44.27
CA ILE A 96 -0.99 37.58 -42.95
C ILE A 96 -0.54 36.61 -41.84
N LYS A 97 -0.81 35.30 -41.99
CA LYS A 97 -0.41 34.26 -41.03
C LYS A 97 1.10 34.28 -40.77
N MET A 98 1.92 34.37 -41.81
CA MET A 98 3.37 34.51 -41.67
C MET A 98 3.81 35.78 -40.92
N LYS A 99 3.11 36.91 -41.10
CA LYS A 99 3.42 38.15 -40.36
C LYS A 99 3.09 38.01 -38.87
N VAL A 100 2.00 37.32 -38.54
CA VAL A 100 1.57 37.08 -37.17
C VAL A 100 2.56 36.16 -36.45
N GLU A 101 2.97 35.04 -37.05
CA GLU A 101 3.93 34.10 -36.46
C GLU A 101 5.31 34.74 -36.21
N LYS A 102 5.79 35.56 -37.14
CA LYS A 102 7.04 36.31 -36.99
C LYS A 102 7.00 37.25 -35.78
N HIS A 103 5.87 37.92 -35.54
CA HIS A 103 5.72 38.82 -34.40
C HIS A 103 5.51 38.10 -33.07
N LYS A 104 4.83 36.93 -33.09
CA LYS A 104 4.67 36.06 -31.92
C LYS A 104 6.02 35.54 -31.41
N SER A 105 6.85 35.07 -32.33
CA SER A 105 8.20 34.57 -32.05
C SER A 105 9.09 35.65 -31.43
N ASN A 106 9.03 36.89 -31.94
CA ASN A 106 9.79 38.02 -31.39
C ASN A 106 9.37 38.44 -29.97
N LYS A 107 8.12 38.18 -29.55
CA LYS A 107 7.64 38.51 -28.19
C LYS A 107 7.88 37.42 -27.15
N MET A 108 8.02 36.16 -27.55
CA MET A 108 8.40 35.08 -26.64
C MET A 108 9.88 35.14 -26.22
N GLY A 109 10.71 35.90 -26.95
CA GLY A 109 12.16 36.01 -26.70
C GLY A 109 12.60 37.07 -25.67
N LEU A 110 11.70 37.66 -24.87
CA LEU A 110 12.05 38.61 -23.81
C LEU A 110 12.02 37.91 -22.44
N ASN A 111 13.21 37.60 -21.91
CA ASN A 111 13.41 37.11 -20.54
C ASN A 111 12.92 38.15 -19.53
N LEU A 112 11.86 37.84 -18.80
CA LEU A 112 11.42 38.59 -17.62
C LEU A 112 11.75 37.75 -16.38
N GLU A 113 12.84 38.13 -15.71
CA GLU A 113 13.11 37.77 -14.32
C GLU A 113 11.96 38.33 -13.45
N LEU A 114 11.26 37.45 -12.74
CA LEU A 114 10.25 37.84 -11.77
C LEU A 114 10.86 37.77 -10.38
N GLU A 115 11.25 38.92 -9.82
CA GLU A 115 11.42 39.06 -8.38
C GLU A 115 10.05 38.99 -7.67
N PRO A 116 9.97 38.45 -6.45
CA PRO A 116 8.71 38.29 -5.73
C PRO A 116 8.36 39.56 -4.96
N GLU A 117 7.31 40.28 -5.37
CA GLU A 117 6.72 41.33 -4.52
C GLU A 117 5.78 40.75 -3.46
N LYS A 118 5.95 41.27 -2.24
CA LYS A 118 5.19 40.95 -1.03
C LYS A 118 3.75 41.41 -1.12
N GLY A 119 2.88 40.64 -0.48
CA GLY A 119 1.43 40.80 -0.54
C GLY A 119 0.86 42.02 0.17
N SER A 120 -0.31 42.42 -0.31
CA SER A 120 -1.30 43.14 0.47
C SER A 120 -2.70 42.61 0.16
N THR A 121 -3.39 42.28 1.25
CA THR A 121 -4.85 42.27 1.45
C THR A 121 -5.72 41.26 0.70
N SER A 122 -6.31 40.38 1.52
CA SER A 122 -7.32 39.36 1.25
C SER A 122 -8.61 39.92 0.65
N ILE A 123 -9.08 39.32 -0.45
CA ILE A 123 -10.50 39.10 -0.73
C ILE A 123 -10.66 37.73 -1.40
N ASN A 124 -11.46 36.87 -0.77
CA ASN A 124 -11.95 35.59 -1.26
C ASN A 124 -12.46 35.69 -2.71
N ASN A 125 -11.87 34.94 -3.65
CA ASN A 125 -12.54 34.51 -4.90
C ASN A 125 -11.75 33.46 -5.71
N ASN A 126 -11.04 32.52 -5.06
CA ASN A 126 -10.34 31.44 -5.78
C ASN A 126 -11.20 30.17 -6.02
N HIS A 127 -12.46 30.13 -5.58
CA HIS A 127 -13.31 28.97 -5.85
C HIS A 127 -13.99 29.00 -7.23
N PHE A 128 -14.25 30.19 -7.79
CA PHE A 128 -14.94 30.31 -9.10
C PHE A 128 -14.04 30.08 -10.31
N ASN A 129 -12.74 30.45 -10.23
CA ASN A 129 -11.83 30.30 -11.37
C ASN A 129 -11.41 28.83 -11.60
N ASN A 130 -11.28 28.02 -10.55
CA ASN A 130 -11.00 26.59 -10.71
C ASN A 130 -12.19 25.83 -11.29
N ILE A 131 -13.42 26.15 -10.87
CA ILE A 131 -14.64 25.54 -11.42
C ILE A 131 -14.79 25.91 -12.91
N TYR A 132 -14.51 27.16 -13.29
CA TYR A 132 -14.61 27.60 -14.68
C TYR A 132 -13.53 26.97 -15.57
N LEU A 133 -12.30 26.79 -15.06
CA LEU A 133 -11.21 26.12 -15.78
C LEU A 133 -11.41 24.61 -15.87
N GLU A 134 -11.95 23.97 -14.83
CA GLU A 134 -12.39 22.57 -14.89
C GLU A 134 -13.55 22.39 -15.87
N GLN A 135 -14.54 23.30 -15.88
CA GLN A 135 -15.63 23.28 -16.84
C GLN A 135 -15.14 23.46 -18.27
N LYS A 136 -14.19 24.37 -18.52
CA LYS A 136 -13.59 24.51 -19.87
C LYS A 136 -12.73 23.32 -20.28
N ASN A 137 -11.99 22.72 -19.34
CA ASN A 137 -11.24 21.49 -19.63
C ASN A 137 -12.18 20.32 -19.90
N LEU A 138 -13.30 20.23 -19.19
CA LEU A 138 -14.39 19.29 -19.45
C LEU A 138 -15.01 19.52 -20.82
N GLU A 139 -15.29 20.76 -21.23
CA GLU A 139 -15.82 21.09 -22.57
C GLU A 139 -14.84 20.72 -23.72
N ILE A 140 -13.53 20.90 -23.50
CA ILE A 140 -12.49 20.54 -24.48
C ILE A 140 -12.34 19.02 -24.60
N ILE A 141 -12.44 18.30 -23.48
CA ILE A 141 -12.43 16.83 -23.45
C ILE A 141 -13.72 16.26 -24.05
N GLU A 142 -14.85 16.93 -23.80
CA GLU A 142 -16.15 16.57 -24.37
C GLU A 142 -16.17 16.72 -25.90
N SER A 143 -15.64 17.82 -26.46
CA SER A 143 -15.68 18.06 -27.91
C SER A 143 -14.82 17.10 -28.77
N SER A 144 -13.85 16.40 -28.17
CA SER A 144 -12.84 15.63 -28.94
C SER A 144 -13.16 14.15 -29.12
N ASN A 145 -14.09 13.57 -28.35
CA ASN A 145 -14.55 12.18 -28.53
C ASN A 145 -15.84 11.86 -27.73
N LEU A 146 -16.82 12.78 -27.77
CA LEU A 146 -18.02 12.78 -26.93
C LEU A 146 -18.78 11.44 -26.97
N GLU A 147 -19.04 10.91 -28.16
CA GLU A 147 -19.93 9.77 -28.31
C GLU A 147 -19.26 8.48 -27.82
N GLY A 148 -17.98 8.28 -28.16
CA GLY A 148 -17.23 7.09 -27.77
C GLY A 148 -16.97 7.03 -26.26
N TYR A 149 -16.63 8.16 -25.63
CA TYR A 149 -16.36 8.21 -24.19
C TYR A 149 -17.65 8.17 -23.36
N LYS A 150 -18.73 8.82 -23.81
CA LYS A 150 -20.04 8.71 -23.15
C LYS A 150 -20.61 7.29 -23.26
N ILE A 151 -20.53 6.66 -24.44
CA ILE A 151 -20.93 5.26 -24.61
C ILE A 151 -20.05 4.32 -23.77
N THR A 152 -18.74 4.54 -23.72
CA THR A 152 -17.84 3.67 -22.93
C THR A 152 -18.07 3.84 -21.43
N ARG A 153 -18.26 5.07 -20.96
CA ARG A 153 -18.57 5.35 -19.55
C ARG A 153 -19.95 4.84 -19.15
N GLN A 154 -20.95 4.99 -20.04
CA GLN A 154 -22.29 4.47 -19.82
C GLN A 154 -22.28 2.94 -19.79
N ARG A 155 -21.51 2.29 -20.67
CA ARG A 155 -21.29 0.83 -20.63
C ARG A 155 -20.52 0.40 -19.38
N LEU A 156 -19.54 1.16 -18.91
CA LEU A 156 -18.81 0.84 -17.67
C LEU A 156 -19.73 0.95 -16.46
N LEU A 157 -20.56 1.99 -16.38
CA LEU A 157 -21.57 2.14 -15.33
C LEU A 157 -22.67 1.08 -15.42
N GLU A 158 -23.07 0.68 -16.63
CA GLU A 158 -23.99 -0.44 -16.84
C GLU A 158 -23.35 -1.77 -16.42
N ILE A 159 -22.06 -2.00 -16.71
CA ILE A 159 -21.32 -3.18 -16.27
C ILE A 159 -21.17 -3.20 -14.75
N GLU A 160 -20.86 -2.06 -14.13
CA GLU A 160 -20.75 -1.92 -12.67
C GLU A 160 -22.10 -2.18 -12.00
N ASN A 161 -23.18 -1.56 -12.49
CA ASN A 161 -24.55 -1.85 -12.01
C ASN A 161 -24.96 -3.30 -12.23
N ILE A 162 -24.58 -3.91 -13.36
CA ILE A 162 -24.85 -5.33 -13.63
C ILE A 162 -24.02 -6.21 -12.69
N GLN A 163 -22.76 -5.88 -12.41
CA GLN A 163 -21.94 -6.59 -11.44
C GLN A 163 -22.52 -6.46 -10.03
N ASP A 164 -22.97 -5.28 -9.62
CA ASP A 164 -23.64 -5.06 -8.34
C ASP A 164 -24.97 -5.81 -8.27
N THR A 165 -25.77 -5.79 -9.33
CA THR A 165 -27.04 -6.53 -9.41
C THR A 165 -26.82 -8.04 -9.43
N ILE A 166 -25.77 -8.52 -10.08
CA ILE A 166 -25.37 -9.93 -10.09
C ILE A 166 -24.86 -10.32 -8.71
N ASN A 167 -24.05 -9.49 -8.05
CA ASN A 167 -23.56 -9.75 -6.69
C ASN A 167 -24.72 -9.75 -5.69
N GLU A 168 -25.67 -8.81 -5.79
CA GLU A 168 -26.90 -8.81 -5.00
C GLU A 168 -27.76 -10.04 -5.32
N HIS A 169 -27.92 -10.42 -6.59
CA HIS A 169 -28.67 -11.63 -6.95
C HIS A 169 -27.97 -12.91 -6.50
N LEU A 170 -26.65 -12.99 -6.53
CA LEU A 170 -25.88 -14.11 -6.00
C LEU A 170 -26.00 -14.16 -4.47
N GLN A 171 -25.93 -13.01 -3.80
CA GLN A 171 -26.13 -12.92 -2.36
C GLN A 171 -27.56 -13.33 -1.95
N ILE A 172 -28.58 -12.88 -2.69
CA ILE A 172 -29.99 -13.26 -2.49
C ILE A 172 -30.23 -14.74 -2.86
N GLN A 173 -29.54 -15.26 -3.88
CA GLN A 173 -29.63 -16.68 -4.24
C GLN A 173 -28.94 -17.56 -3.22
N ASP A 174 -27.78 -17.16 -2.70
CA ASP A 174 -27.07 -17.88 -1.63
C ASP A 174 -27.86 -17.84 -0.32
N GLU A 175 -28.44 -16.70 0.06
CA GLU A 175 -29.36 -16.60 1.21
C GLU A 175 -30.59 -17.51 1.03
N ARG A 176 -31.16 -17.58 -0.17
CA ARG A 176 -32.27 -18.50 -0.50
C ARG A 176 -31.84 -19.97 -0.55
N ILE A 177 -30.62 -20.26 -0.96
CA ILE A 177 -30.05 -21.61 -0.97
C ILE A 177 -29.82 -22.08 0.48
N ASP A 178 -29.35 -21.20 1.36
CA ASP A 178 -29.19 -21.48 2.79
C ASP A 178 -30.55 -21.73 3.48
N GLU A 179 -31.60 -20.98 3.12
CA GLU A 179 -32.97 -21.26 3.56
C GLU A 179 -33.52 -22.60 3.03
N VAL A 180 -33.12 -23.01 1.81
CA VAL A 180 -33.57 -24.26 1.16
C VAL A 180 -32.78 -25.50 1.65
N ILE A 181 -31.53 -25.33 2.07
CA ILE A 181 -30.65 -26.44 2.49
C ILE A 181 -30.89 -26.86 3.96
N GLY A 182 -31.56 -26.05 4.78
CA GLY A 182 -31.82 -26.42 6.18
C GLY A 182 -30.55 -26.58 7.02
N ARG A 183 -29.44 -25.94 6.62
CA ARG A 183 -28.28 -25.78 7.48
C ARG A 183 -28.67 -24.79 8.57
N THR A 184 -28.95 -25.29 9.77
CA THR A 184 -28.99 -24.45 10.97
C THR A 184 -27.57 -23.96 11.24
N GLY A 185 -27.13 -22.93 10.54
CA GLY A 185 -25.77 -22.43 10.69
C GLY A 185 -25.56 -21.82 12.08
N GLU A 186 -24.31 -21.80 12.52
CA GLU A 186 -23.94 -21.52 13.91
C GLU A 186 -23.58 -20.05 14.08
N VAL A 187 -23.72 -19.54 15.30
CA VAL A 187 -23.30 -18.17 15.65
C VAL A 187 -21.93 -18.20 16.32
N LEU A 188 -20.94 -17.51 15.77
CA LEU A 188 -19.60 -17.40 16.33
C LEU A 188 -19.46 -16.16 17.23
N ILE A 189 -19.16 -16.36 18.50
CA ILE A 189 -18.94 -15.28 19.47
C ILE A 189 -17.44 -15.15 19.74
N LEU A 190 -16.92 -13.96 19.47
CA LEU A 190 -15.50 -13.63 19.63
C LEU A 190 -15.31 -12.57 20.72
N ASP A 191 -14.16 -12.57 21.37
CA ASP A 191 -13.68 -11.38 22.06
C ASP A 191 -12.65 -10.63 21.20
N LYS A 192 -12.12 -9.52 21.72
CA LYS A 192 -11.19 -8.69 20.95
C LYS A 192 -9.91 -9.45 20.57
N ARG A 193 -9.37 -10.26 21.49
CA ARG A 193 -8.14 -11.04 21.25
C ARG A 193 -8.38 -12.18 20.27
N SER A 194 -9.49 -12.89 20.40
CA SER A 194 -9.89 -13.99 19.51
C SER A 194 -10.20 -13.50 18.10
N GLN A 195 -10.83 -12.32 17.98
CA GLN A 195 -10.98 -11.64 16.69
C GLN A 195 -9.62 -11.33 16.06
N ASP A 196 -8.69 -10.81 16.85
CA ASP A 196 -7.36 -10.45 16.37
C ASP A 196 -6.57 -11.70 15.91
N ILE A 197 -6.78 -12.87 16.53
CA ILE A 197 -6.21 -14.17 16.13
C ILE A 197 -6.81 -14.68 14.80
N ILE A 198 -8.13 -14.63 14.64
CA ILE A 198 -8.81 -15.18 13.45
C ILE A 198 -8.66 -14.26 12.23
N SER A 199 -8.64 -12.94 12.44
CA SER A 199 -8.73 -11.96 11.35
C SER A 199 -7.67 -12.06 10.24
N PRO A 200 -6.40 -12.45 10.51
CA PRO A 200 -5.39 -12.62 9.47
C PRO A 200 -5.45 -13.98 8.77
N LEU A 201 -6.19 -14.94 9.35
CA LEU A 201 -6.19 -16.35 8.94
C LEU A 201 -7.39 -16.72 8.07
N ILE A 202 -8.59 -16.22 8.42
CA ILE A 202 -9.84 -16.67 7.82
C ILE A 202 -10.66 -15.48 7.32
N LYS A 203 -11.09 -15.54 6.07
CA LYS A 203 -11.98 -14.55 5.46
C LYS A 203 -13.45 -14.82 5.81
N LEU A 204 -14.30 -13.80 5.64
CA LEU A 204 -15.74 -13.92 5.91
C LEU A 204 -16.41 -15.03 5.10
N ASN A 205 -16.00 -15.22 3.85
CA ASN A 205 -16.55 -16.26 2.98
C ASN A 205 -16.15 -17.66 3.49
N GLU A 206 -14.92 -17.83 3.95
CA GLU A 206 -14.42 -19.09 4.49
C GLU A 206 -15.08 -19.45 5.82
N LEU A 207 -15.42 -18.46 6.66
CA LEU A 207 -16.24 -18.68 7.86
C LEU A 207 -17.64 -19.20 7.51
N ARG A 208 -18.25 -18.66 6.45
CA ARG A 208 -19.55 -19.14 5.96
C ARG A 208 -19.47 -20.57 5.41
N ASP A 209 -18.39 -20.88 4.67
CA ASP A 209 -18.12 -22.24 4.19
C ASP A 209 -17.95 -23.25 5.35
N CYS A 210 -17.49 -22.78 6.52
CA CYS A 210 -17.40 -23.57 7.75
C CYS A 210 -18.75 -23.72 8.48
N GLY A 211 -19.85 -23.17 7.96
CA GLY A 211 -21.18 -23.26 8.57
C GLY A 211 -21.49 -22.16 9.59
N VAL A 212 -20.66 -21.13 9.69
CA VAL A 212 -20.91 -19.96 10.57
C VAL A 212 -21.76 -18.93 9.81
N THR A 213 -23.02 -18.74 10.25
CA THR A 213 -23.94 -17.78 9.61
C THR A 213 -23.64 -16.34 10.02
N SER A 214 -23.23 -16.12 11.27
CA SER A 214 -22.97 -14.79 11.82
C SER A 214 -21.93 -14.84 12.91
N TYR A 215 -21.13 -13.77 13.03
CA TYR A 215 -20.20 -13.61 14.14
C TYR A 215 -20.43 -12.28 14.87
N PHE A 216 -20.24 -12.28 16.19
CA PHE A 216 -20.45 -11.10 17.04
C PHE A 216 -19.34 -10.98 18.08
N LEU A 217 -19.08 -9.76 18.53
CA LEU A 217 -18.21 -9.55 19.70
C LEU A 217 -19.00 -9.74 21.00
N ILE A 218 -18.37 -10.36 22.00
CA ILE A 218 -18.99 -10.63 23.30
C ILE A 218 -19.45 -9.34 24.04
N ASN A 219 -18.78 -8.21 23.78
CA ASN A 219 -19.12 -6.92 24.40
C ASN A 219 -20.24 -6.17 23.67
N GLN A 220 -20.71 -6.67 22.52
CA GLN A 220 -21.78 -6.02 21.75
C GLN A 220 -23.16 -6.45 22.25
N LYS A 221 -24.13 -5.54 22.17
CA LYS A 221 -25.54 -5.87 22.40
C LYS A 221 -26.02 -6.77 21.26
N ARG A 222 -26.47 -7.97 21.60
CA ARG A 222 -26.91 -9.01 20.66
C ARG A 222 -28.40 -9.28 20.83
N ASN A 223 -29.06 -9.59 19.73
CA ASN A 223 -30.46 -9.98 19.73
C ASN A 223 -30.59 -11.47 20.06
N LYS A 224 -31.73 -11.87 20.62
CA LYS A 224 -32.03 -13.25 20.98
C LYS A 224 -32.24 -14.09 19.71
N ILE A 225 -31.52 -15.21 19.57
CA ILE A 225 -31.61 -16.16 18.44
C ILE A 225 -31.77 -17.58 19.03
N GLU A 226 -32.97 -17.87 19.54
CA GLU A 226 -33.23 -19.07 20.36
C GLU A 226 -33.06 -20.40 19.62
N SER A 227 -33.17 -20.41 18.29
CA SER A 227 -33.12 -21.63 17.47
C SER A 227 -31.70 -22.06 17.11
N THR A 228 -30.68 -21.23 17.37
CA THR A 228 -29.35 -21.40 16.79
C THR A 228 -28.29 -21.67 17.85
N PRO A 229 -27.43 -22.69 17.68
CA PRO A 229 -26.30 -22.93 18.57
C PRO A 229 -25.21 -21.85 18.41
N ALA A 230 -24.50 -21.57 19.50
CA ALA A 230 -23.42 -20.59 19.54
C ALA A 230 -22.07 -21.21 19.91
N ILE A 231 -21.07 -20.92 19.09
CA ILE A 231 -19.66 -21.24 19.34
C ILE A 231 -18.99 -20.02 19.93
N TYR A 232 -18.53 -20.12 21.16
CA TYR A 232 -17.71 -19.09 21.81
C TYR A 232 -16.25 -19.41 21.57
N PHE A 233 -15.51 -18.49 20.95
CA PHE A 233 -14.05 -18.52 20.92
C PHE A 233 -13.55 -17.27 21.64
N ILE A 234 -13.13 -17.44 22.89
CA ILE A 234 -12.87 -16.33 23.82
C ILE A 234 -11.65 -16.55 24.72
N SER A 235 -11.10 -15.46 25.24
CA SER A 235 -10.07 -15.49 26.29
C SER A 235 -10.69 -15.83 27.65
N ASN A 236 -9.90 -16.45 28.53
CA ASN A 236 -10.37 -16.93 29.84
C ASN A 236 -11.01 -15.86 30.72
N ASN A 237 -10.59 -14.61 30.58
CA ASN A 237 -11.11 -13.50 31.38
C ASN A 237 -12.60 -13.22 31.13
N ASN A 238 -13.12 -13.65 29.96
CA ASN A 238 -14.47 -13.35 29.49
C ASN A 238 -15.47 -14.49 29.76
N ILE A 239 -15.05 -15.59 30.39
CA ILE A 239 -15.91 -16.77 30.63
C ILE A 239 -17.15 -16.41 31.45
N ASN A 240 -16.99 -15.56 32.48
CA ASN A 240 -18.11 -15.15 33.32
C ASN A 240 -19.17 -14.35 32.54
N SER A 241 -18.82 -13.71 31.42
CA SER A 241 -19.77 -12.95 30.61
C SER A 241 -20.78 -13.86 29.89
N ILE A 242 -20.43 -15.14 29.67
CA ILE A 242 -21.33 -16.14 29.07
C ILE A 242 -22.60 -16.33 29.93
N LEU A 243 -22.50 -16.15 31.25
CA LEU A 243 -23.64 -16.27 32.17
C LEU A 243 -24.78 -15.28 31.88
N ASN A 244 -24.47 -14.16 31.22
CA ASN A 244 -25.45 -13.15 30.81
C ASN A 244 -26.11 -13.50 29.47
N ASP A 245 -25.49 -14.38 28.68
CA ASP A 245 -25.92 -14.70 27.32
C ASP A 245 -26.76 -15.97 27.24
N ILE A 246 -26.99 -16.66 28.36
CA ILE A 246 -27.50 -18.04 28.34
C ILE A 246 -28.89 -18.21 27.71
N ASP A 247 -29.68 -17.14 27.71
CA ASP A 247 -31.01 -17.11 27.11
C ASP A 247 -30.98 -16.74 25.62
N LEU A 248 -29.83 -16.31 25.07
CA LEU A 248 -29.71 -15.81 23.70
C LEU A 248 -29.69 -16.92 22.64
N TYR A 249 -29.21 -18.11 22.98
CA TYR A 249 -28.93 -19.19 22.02
C TYR A 249 -29.47 -20.54 22.53
N SER A 250 -29.59 -21.53 21.64
CA SER A 250 -30.09 -22.88 22.00
C SER A 250 -29.07 -23.66 22.84
N ASN A 251 -27.86 -23.82 22.28
CA ASN A 251 -26.73 -24.55 22.86
C ASN A 251 -25.44 -23.72 22.78
N PHE A 252 -24.51 -23.99 23.70
CA PHE A 252 -23.26 -23.27 23.84
C PHE A 252 -22.06 -24.21 23.74
N HIS A 253 -21.14 -23.90 22.83
CA HIS A 253 -19.84 -24.57 22.70
C HIS A 253 -18.75 -23.58 23.10
N ILE A 254 -18.11 -23.82 24.24
CA ILE A 254 -17.09 -22.90 24.78
C ILE A 254 -15.71 -23.37 24.33
N ASN A 255 -15.02 -22.53 23.56
CA ASN A 255 -13.64 -22.73 23.14
C ASN A 255 -12.80 -21.59 23.71
N CYS A 256 -11.88 -21.93 24.58
CA CYS A 256 -10.98 -20.97 25.19
C CYS A 256 -9.64 -20.94 24.45
N VAL A 257 -9.14 -19.72 24.23
CA VAL A 257 -7.87 -19.49 23.53
C VAL A 257 -6.70 -20.12 24.31
N THR A 258 -6.76 -20.11 25.64
CA THR A 258 -5.77 -20.72 26.55
C THR A 258 -6.47 -21.64 27.57
N SER A 259 -5.69 -22.29 28.43
CA SER A 259 -6.21 -23.20 29.46
C SER A 259 -7.07 -22.50 30.50
N ILE A 260 -8.34 -22.90 30.65
CA ILE A 260 -9.25 -22.34 31.65
C ILE A 260 -8.75 -22.61 33.08
N LYS A 261 -8.84 -21.61 33.97
CA LYS A 261 -8.55 -21.81 35.39
C LYS A 261 -9.68 -22.62 36.03
N ILE A 262 -9.34 -23.65 36.79
CA ILE A 262 -10.31 -24.53 37.49
C ILE A 262 -11.34 -23.71 38.27
N ARG A 263 -10.90 -22.67 38.98
CA ARG A 263 -11.79 -21.76 39.75
C ARG A 263 -12.88 -21.12 38.88
N ASP A 264 -12.54 -20.67 37.67
CA ASP A 264 -13.48 -20.00 36.79
C ASP A 264 -14.48 -21.00 36.19
N LEU A 265 -14.03 -22.23 35.90
CA LEU A 265 -14.89 -23.32 35.45
C LEU A 265 -15.85 -23.80 36.55
N GLU A 266 -15.38 -23.96 37.78
CA GLU A 266 -16.21 -24.32 38.94
C GLU A 266 -17.28 -23.26 39.21
N LYS A 267 -16.90 -21.98 39.13
CA LYS A 267 -17.84 -20.87 39.28
C LYS A 267 -18.90 -20.87 38.19
N LEU A 268 -18.49 -21.06 36.92
CA LEU A 268 -19.42 -21.20 35.80
C LEU A 268 -20.39 -22.37 36.04
N GLY A 269 -19.88 -23.55 36.40
CA GLY A 269 -20.69 -24.73 36.67
C GLY A 269 -21.70 -24.52 37.81
N TYR A 270 -21.28 -23.89 38.92
CA TYR A 270 -22.15 -23.58 40.05
C TYR A 270 -23.31 -22.65 39.67
N GLU A 271 -23.02 -21.55 38.98
CA GLU A 271 -24.03 -20.56 38.55
C GLU A 271 -25.00 -21.14 37.51
N LEU A 272 -24.53 -22.03 36.64
CA LEU A 272 -25.39 -22.69 35.65
C LEU A 272 -26.28 -23.76 36.29
N SER A 273 -25.75 -24.47 37.28
CA SER A 273 -26.51 -25.45 38.04
C SER A 273 -27.59 -24.78 38.88
N SER A 274 -27.31 -23.63 39.49
CA SER A 274 -28.31 -22.89 40.29
C SER A 274 -29.48 -22.38 39.45
N LYS A 275 -29.23 -22.04 38.18
CA LYS A 275 -30.26 -21.66 37.20
C LYS A 275 -30.95 -22.84 36.50
N GLY A 276 -30.45 -24.07 36.68
CA GLY A 276 -30.97 -25.26 36.00
C GLY A 276 -30.68 -25.29 34.48
N LEU A 277 -29.68 -24.52 34.02
CA LEU A 277 -29.36 -24.35 32.59
C LEU A 277 -28.06 -25.06 32.17
N GLY A 278 -27.47 -25.88 33.05
CA GLY A 278 -26.20 -26.57 32.78
C GLY A 278 -26.19 -27.44 31.53
N LEU A 279 -27.32 -28.05 31.16
CA LEU A 279 -27.44 -28.91 29.97
C LEU A 279 -27.35 -28.13 28.65
N ARG A 280 -27.39 -26.80 28.67
CA ARG A 280 -27.21 -25.97 27.47
C ARG A 280 -25.75 -25.89 27.01
N ILE A 281 -24.79 -26.21 27.88
CA ILE A 281 -23.38 -26.30 27.48
C ILE A 281 -23.13 -27.67 26.87
N GLY A 282 -22.88 -27.70 25.55
CA GLY A 282 -22.58 -28.93 24.83
C GLY A 282 -21.13 -29.37 25.02
N SER A 283 -20.19 -28.42 25.06
CA SER A 283 -18.76 -28.73 25.21
C SER A 283 -17.95 -27.55 25.73
N VAL A 284 -16.81 -27.86 26.38
CA VAL A 284 -15.80 -26.90 26.83
C VAL A 284 -14.43 -27.41 26.40
N TYR A 285 -13.69 -26.61 25.63
CA TYR A 285 -12.38 -26.98 25.09
C TYR A 285 -11.34 -25.88 25.35
N ASP A 286 -10.13 -26.30 25.70
CA ASP A 286 -8.93 -25.47 25.69
C ASP A 286 -8.24 -25.65 24.33
N GLN A 287 -8.22 -24.62 23.49
CA GLN A 287 -7.71 -24.72 22.11
C GLN A 287 -6.20 -24.45 21.98
N PHE A 288 -5.60 -23.72 22.94
CA PHE A 288 -4.17 -23.33 22.90
C PHE A 288 -3.77 -22.62 21.60
N LEU A 289 -4.48 -21.53 21.25
CA LEU A 289 -4.28 -20.73 20.03
C LEU A 289 -3.91 -19.28 20.35
N ASP A 290 -3.19 -19.05 21.45
CA ASP A 290 -2.94 -17.71 21.99
C ASP A 290 -1.81 -16.93 21.32
N PHE A 291 -1.79 -16.90 19.99
CA PHE A 291 -0.84 -16.15 19.18
C PHE A 291 -1.45 -15.81 17.81
N ILE A 292 -0.91 -14.79 17.15
CA ILE A 292 -1.36 -14.35 15.84
C ILE A 292 -0.34 -14.81 14.80
N SER A 293 -0.75 -15.67 13.86
CA SER A 293 0.08 -15.99 12.68
C SER A 293 -0.13 -14.92 11.61
N LEU A 294 0.95 -14.26 11.21
CA LEU A 294 0.94 -13.25 10.16
C LEU A 294 1.34 -13.85 8.80
N GLN A 295 2.27 -14.81 8.82
CA GLN A 295 2.71 -15.61 7.66
C GLN A 295 2.87 -17.07 8.10
N ASP A 296 3.21 -17.97 7.18
CA ASP A 296 3.45 -19.40 7.45
C ASP A 296 4.57 -19.60 8.50
N ASP A 297 5.45 -18.62 8.60
CA ASP A 297 6.72 -18.62 9.31
C ASP A 297 6.90 -17.42 10.27
N LEU A 298 5.90 -16.55 10.37
CA LEU A 298 5.93 -15.34 11.19
C LEU A 298 4.72 -15.28 12.12
N PHE A 299 4.97 -15.10 13.43
CA PHE A 299 3.92 -14.92 14.42
C PHE A 299 4.20 -13.76 15.40
N SER A 300 3.15 -13.25 16.03
CA SER A 300 3.20 -12.17 17.04
C SER A 300 2.29 -12.51 18.22
N LEU A 301 2.69 -12.11 19.43
CA LEU A 301 1.81 -12.19 20.62
C LEU A 301 0.90 -10.96 20.78
N GLU A 302 1.15 -9.92 19.98
CA GLU A 302 0.45 -8.63 19.99
C GLU A 302 0.44 -7.94 21.37
N ILE A 303 1.53 -8.09 22.12
CA ILE A 303 1.76 -7.40 23.40
C ILE A 303 2.34 -6.02 23.09
N LYS A 304 1.48 -5.01 23.01
CA LYS A 304 1.91 -3.62 22.76
C LYS A 304 2.83 -3.11 23.87
N ASP A 305 3.76 -2.25 23.49
CA ASP A 305 4.73 -1.63 24.41
C ASP A 305 5.61 -2.66 25.13
N SER A 306 5.87 -3.79 24.47
CA SER A 306 6.52 -4.94 25.08
C SER A 306 7.94 -4.66 25.54
N TYR A 307 8.67 -3.77 24.87
CA TYR A 307 10.05 -3.44 25.27
C TYR A 307 10.10 -2.69 26.61
N ILE A 308 9.08 -1.87 26.89
CA ILE A 308 8.91 -1.18 28.17
C ILE A 308 8.45 -2.18 29.24
N LEU A 309 7.50 -3.03 28.89
CA LEU A 309 6.80 -3.89 29.85
C LEU A 309 7.43 -5.27 30.03
N LYS A 310 8.56 -5.58 29.38
CA LYS A 310 9.20 -6.91 29.39
C LYS A 310 9.55 -7.44 30.78
N GLU A 311 9.73 -6.57 31.76
CA GLU A 311 10.03 -6.95 33.16
C GLU A 311 8.77 -7.27 33.99
N ASN A 312 7.57 -7.03 33.45
CA ASN A 312 6.32 -7.29 34.16
C ASN A 312 6.01 -8.79 34.23
N THR A 313 5.91 -9.32 35.45
CA THR A 313 5.66 -10.75 35.73
C THR A 313 4.38 -11.27 35.09
N ASP A 314 3.30 -10.49 35.05
CA ASP A 314 2.04 -10.93 34.45
C ASP A 314 2.18 -11.13 32.93
N LEU A 315 2.95 -10.28 32.26
CA LEU A 315 3.22 -10.40 30.83
C LEU A 315 4.18 -11.56 30.53
N LEU A 316 5.13 -11.85 31.43
CA LEU A 316 5.98 -13.03 31.30
C LEU A 316 5.15 -14.31 31.36
N ILE A 317 4.17 -14.39 32.28
CA ILE A 317 3.24 -15.53 32.36
C ILE A 317 2.44 -15.67 31.07
N ASN A 318 1.86 -14.57 30.56
CA ASN A 318 1.11 -14.59 29.31
C ASN A 318 2.00 -15.05 28.14
N THR A 319 3.22 -14.53 28.04
CA THR A 319 4.20 -14.93 27.02
C THR A 319 4.49 -16.43 27.07
N VAL A 320 4.64 -17.01 28.27
CA VAL A 320 4.83 -18.46 28.44
C VAL A 320 3.61 -19.26 27.96
N LEU A 321 2.38 -18.79 28.23
CA LEU A 321 1.16 -19.45 27.78
C LEU A 321 0.97 -19.36 26.25
N SER A 322 1.33 -18.23 25.65
CA SER A 322 1.32 -18.05 24.20
C SER A 322 2.38 -18.91 23.52
N LEU A 323 3.61 -18.98 24.07
CA LEU A 323 4.65 -19.88 23.56
C LEU A 323 4.25 -21.35 23.69
N LEU A 324 3.59 -21.74 24.80
CA LEU A 324 3.03 -23.07 24.92
C LEU A 324 2.05 -23.36 23.77
N SER A 325 1.19 -22.40 23.43
CA SER A 325 0.24 -22.50 22.32
C SER A 325 0.95 -22.78 20.98
N VAL A 326 2.05 -22.08 20.70
CA VAL A 326 2.88 -22.32 19.50
C VAL A 326 3.38 -23.77 19.45
N PHE A 327 3.90 -24.31 20.56
CA PHE A 327 4.42 -25.69 20.59
C PHE A 327 3.33 -26.77 20.64
N VAL A 328 2.12 -26.44 21.10
CA VAL A 328 0.94 -27.29 20.92
C VAL A 328 0.58 -27.37 19.44
N THR A 329 0.56 -26.24 18.72
CA THR A 329 0.30 -26.21 17.26
C THR A 329 1.37 -26.93 16.44
N LEU A 330 2.65 -26.83 16.83
CA LEU A 330 3.75 -27.55 16.18
C LEU A 330 3.83 -29.04 16.56
N GLU A 331 3.00 -29.50 17.52
CA GLU A 331 2.98 -30.87 18.04
C GLU A 331 4.36 -31.41 18.48
N GLY A 332 5.25 -30.56 19.00
CA GLY A 332 6.63 -30.94 19.31
C GLY A 332 7.19 -30.26 20.55
N ILE A 333 7.76 -31.04 21.48
CA ILE A 333 8.38 -30.52 22.70
C ILE A 333 9.74 -29.89 22.37
N PRO A 334 9.95 -28.58 22.60
CA PRO A 334 11.18 -27.91 22.21
C PRO A 334 12.39 -28.27 23.06
N LEU A 335 13.57 -28.19 22.46
CA LEU A 335 14.83 -27.91 23.14
C LEU A 335 14.92 -26.39 23.32
N ILE A 336 15.15 -25.90 24.54
CA ILE A 336 15.04 -24.46 24.82
C ILE A 336 16.44 -23.89 25.10
N TYR A 337 16.83 -22.89 24.32
CA TYR A 337 17.97 -22.03 24.56
C TYR A 337 17.49 -20.61 24.84
N CYS A 338 18.03 -19.98 25.88
CA CYS A 338 17.73 -18.60 26.22
C CYS A 338 19.04 -17.81 26.27
N LYS A 339 19.10 -16.72 25.52
CA LYS A 339 20.18 -15.74 25.63
C LYS A 339 19.97 -14.93 26.91
N ASP A 340 20.95 -14.99 27.80
CA ASP A 340 21.00 -14.28 29.09
C ASP A 340 19.90 -14.70 30.11
N ASP A 341 18.65 -14.26 29.97
CA ASP A 341 17.58 -14.57 30.93
C ASP A 341 16.90 -15.92 30.67
N LYS A 342 17.05 -16.86 31.62
CA LYS A 342 16.49 -18.21 31.56
C LYS A 342 15.08 -18.32 32.17
N THR A 343 14.49 -17.24 32.66
CA THR A 343 13.22 -17.26 33.41
C THR A 343 12.08 -17.83 32.58
N ILE A 344 11.84 -17.29 31.37
CA ILE A 344 10.78 -17.75 30.46
C ILE A 344 11.02 -19.20 30.04
N GLY A 345 12.26 -19.55 29.69
CA GLY A 345 12.60 -20.92 29.28
C GLY A 345 12.35 -21.96 30.37
N LYS A 346 12.66 -21.63 31.63
CA LYS A 346 12.35 -22.49 32.78
C LYS A 346 10.84 -22.60 33.03
N MET A 347 10.12 -21.47 33.05
CA MET A 347 8.66 -21.45 33.22
C MET A 347 7.94 -22.26 32.14
N LEU A 348 8.38 -22.13 30.88
CA LEU A 348 7.85 -22.91 29.76
C LEU A 348 8.16 -24.40 29.92
N SER A 349 9.40 -24.75 30.28
CA SER A 349 9.79 -26.15 30.55
C SER A 349 8.93 -26.80 31.63
N ASP A 350 8.70 -26.08 32.75
CA ASP A 350 7.88 -26.58 33.85
C ASP A 350 6.40 -26.68 33.46
N LYS A 351 5.89 -25.74 32.66
CA LYS A 351 4.52 -25.78 32.15
C LYS A 351 4.31 -26.96 31.21
N ILE A 352 5.24 -27.23 30.29
CA ILE A 352 5.15 -28.38 29.36
C ILE A 352 5.15 -29.71 30.12
N LYS A 353 6.04 -29.86 31.12
CA LYS A 353 6.07 -31.06 31.97
C LYS A 353 4.77 -31.26 32.75
N GLY A 354 4.16 -30.17 33.21
CA GLY A 354 2.95 -30.22 34.02
C GLY A 354 1.69 -30.57 33.24
N THR A 355 1.65 -30.32 31.92
CA THR A 355 0.43 -30.47 31.12
C THR A 355 0.38 -31.77 30.31
N ASN A 356 1.52 -32.34 29.90
CA ASN A 356 1.59 -33.53 29.03
C ASN A 356 0.72 -33.46 27.76
N ILE A 357 0.41 -32.24 27.27
CA ILE A 357 -0.45 -32.02 26.09
C ILE A 357 0.31 -32.36 24.80
N ILE A 358 1.60 -32.07 24.77
CA ILE A 358 2.44 -32.20 23.58
C ILE A 358 3.04 -33.60 23.56
N LYS A 359 2.92 -34.29 22.42
CA LYS A 359 3.50 -35.61 22.22
C LYS A 359 5.03 -35.51 22.12
N ASN A 360 5.70 -36.54 22.64
CA ASN A 360 7.14 -36.66 22.49
C ASN A 360 7.48 -37.26 21.12
N ASN A 361 8.20 -36.49 20.29
CA ASN A 361 8.65 -36.91 18.97
C ASN A 361 10.16 -37.19 18.99
N GLU A 362 10.64 -38.05 18.08
CA GLU A 362 12.07 -38.32 17.93
C GLU A 362 12.85 -37.07 17.48
N LYS A 363 12.30 -36.32 16.52
CA LYS A 363 12.83 -35.02 16.09
C LYS A 363 12.08 -33.91 16.80
N ARG A 364 12.83 -32.95 17.37
CA ARG A 364 12.27 -31.92 18.25
C ARG A 364 12.58 -30.52 17.74
N PRO A 365 11.65 -29.55 17.90
CA PRO A 365 11.94 -28.18 17.56
C PRO A 365 12.97 -27.57 18.51
N LEU A 366 13.74 -26.59 18.05
CA LEU A 366 14.67 -25.81 18.85
C LEU A 366 14.08 -24.42 19.08
N LEU A 367 13.79 -24.06 20.33
CA LEU A 367 13.37 -22.72 20.73
C LEU A 367 14.60 -21.90 21.12
N ILE A 368 14.81 -20.75 20.47
CA ILE A 368 15.83 -19.77 20.79
C ILE A 368 15.12 -18.49 21.26
N ILE A 369 15.24 -18.17 22.55
CA ILE A 369 14.69 -16.94 23.14
C ILE A 369 15.81 -15.90 23.23
N VAL A 370 15.56 -14.71 22.69
CA VAL A 370 16.50 -13.59 22.67
C VAL A 370 15.82 -12.34 23.25
N ASP A 371 16.48 -11.62 24.15
CA ASP A 371 16.02 -10.29 24.57
C ASP A 371 16.44 -9.25 23.54
N ARG A 372 15.56 -8.30 23.22
CA ARG A 372 15.81 -7.16 22.34
C ARG A 372 17.04 -6.33 22.72
N ASP A 373 17.46 -6.35 23.99
CA ASP A 373 18.72 -5.73 24.44
C ASP A 373 19.97 -6.33 23.77
N TYR A 374 19.89 -7.55 23.24
CA TYR A 374 20.94 -8.18 22.46
C TYR A 374 21.22 -7.44 21.14
N ASP A 375 20.15 -6.95 20.49
CA ASP A 375 20.22 -6.23 19.22
C ASP A 375 19.21 -5.07 19.17
N ILE A 376 19.69 -3.91 19.62
CA ILE A 376 18.94 -2.65 19.57
C ILE A 376 19.19 -1.86 18.27
N ILE A 377 20.13 -2.30 17.42
CA ILE A 377 20.54 -1.55 16.22
C ILE A 377 19.68 -1.95 15.03
N THR A 378 19.44 -3.25 14.81
CA THR A 378 18.64 -3.72 13.66
C THR A 378 17.24 -3.08 13.56
N PRO A 379 16.50 -2.82 14.66
CA PRO A 379 15.19 -2.17 14.56
C PRO A 379 15.22 -0.70 14.15
N ILE A 380 16.34 0.01 14.32
CA ILE A 380 16.45 1.43 13.96
C ILE A 380 17.08 1.65 12.59
N GLN A 381 17.75 0.64 12.01
CA GLN A 381 18.36 0.75 10.69
C GLN A 381 17.32 0.99 9.60
N HIS A 382 17.74 1.66 8.52
CA HIS A 382 16.94 1.75 7.32
C HIS A 382 16.88 0.38 6.63
N VAL A 383 15.75 0.10 5.99
CA VAL A 383 15.44 -1.21 5.42
C VAL A 383 15.21 -1.10 3.91
N TRP A 384 15.44 -2.19 3.18
CA TRP A 384 15.29 -2.22 1.72
C TRP A 384 14.52 -3.44 1.19
N SER A 385 13.99 -4.26 2.09
CA SER A 385 13.11 -5.39 1.75
C SER A 385 11.65 -4.99 1.76
N TYR A 386 10.83 -5.64 0.93
CA TYR A 386 9.45 -5.22 0.67
C TYR A 386 8.58 -5.15 1.94
N SER A 387 8.46 -6.23 2.70
CA SER A 387 7.66 -6.26 3.94
C SER A 387 8.16 -5.25 4.99
N ALA A 388 9.47 -5.20 5.21
CA ALA A 388 10.07 -4.27 6.17
C ALA A 388 9.85 -2.80 5.76
N LEU A 389 9.96 -2.48 4.47
CA LEU A 389 9.79 -1.13 3.96
C LEU A 389 8.33 -0.68 4.05
N ILE A 390 7.38 -1.56 3.75
CA ILE A 390 5.95 -1.28 3.97
C ILE A 390 5.71 -1.00 5.46
N HIS A 391 6.22 -1.84 6.35
CA HIS A 391 6.02 -1.67 7.80
C HIS A 391 6.70 -0.42 8.37
N ASP A 392 7.86 -0.02 7.83
CA ASP A 392 8.60 1.17 8.27
C ASP A 392 7.99 2.47 7.74
N LEU A 393 7.44 2.46 6.51
CA LEU A 393 6.94 3.68 5.85
C LEU A 393 5.43 3.89 5.98
N LEU A 394 4.65 2.81 5.87
CA LEU A 394 3.18 2.85 5.88
C LEU A 394 2.61 2.24 7.16
N GLY A 395 3.30 1.27 7.75
CA GLY A 395 2.82 0.52 8.89
C GLY A 395 1.97 -0.68 8.46
N ILE A 396 2.18 -1.79 9.15
CA ILE A 396 1.41 -3.02 8.95
C ILE A 396 0.79 -3.40 10.30
N GLU A 397 -0.53 -3.46 10.36
CA GLU A 397 -1.27 -3.96 11.51
C GLU A 397 -2.09 -5.17 11.09
N LYS A 398 -1.75 -6.36 11.60
CA LYS A 398 -2.50 -7.61 11.34
C LYS A 398 -2.77 -7.85 9.86
N ASN A 399 -1.69 -7.81 9.07
CA ASN A 399 -1.70 -7.92 7.60
C ASN A 399 -2.48 -6.82 6.88
N LYS A 400 -2.78 -5.69 7.52
CA LYS A 400 -3.36 -4.51 6.86
C LYS A 400 -2.34 -3.40 6.78
N VAL A 401 -2.17 -2.85 5.59
CA VAL A 401 -1.36 -1.65 5.36
C VAL A 401 -2.21 -0.46 5.78
N MET A 402 -1.68 0.33 6.71
CA MET A 402 -2.29 1.58 7.11
C MET A 402 -1.86 2.64 6.09
N GLY A 403 -2.77 3.12 5.24
CA GLY A 403 -2.43 4.16 4.26
C GLY A 403 -1.82 5.40 4.94
N SER A 404 -0.94 6.11 4.24
CA SER A 404 -0.33 7.33 4.77
C SER A 404 -1.39 8.34 5.16
N LYS A 405 -1.36 8.80 6.42
CA LYS A 405 -2.05 10.03 6.81
C LYS A 405 -1.40 11.17 6.02
N GLY A 406 -2.00 11.52 4.89
CA GLY A 406 -1.60 12.71 4.16
C GLY A 406 -1.68 13.95 5.06
N GLY A 407 -0.53 14.51 5.44
CA GLY A 407 -0.42 15.88 5.96
C GLY A 407 0.37 16.03 7.26
N LYS A 408 1.64 16.44 7.12
CA LYS A 408 2.47 17.20 8.07
C LYS A 408 2.51 16.69 9.54
N ASP A 409 3.50 15.84 9.82
CA ASP A 409 4.05 15.74 11.16
C ASP A 409 4.92 16.97 11.46
N ASP A 410 4.29 18.05 11.96
CA ASP A 410 4.99 19.01 12.81
C ASP A 410 4.73 18.58 14.26
N GLY A 411 5.78 18.12 14.94
CA GLY A 411 5.71 17.81 16.36
C GLY A 411 5.34 19.03 17.19
N SER A 412 4.11 19.05 17.73
CA SER A 412 3.81 19.72 19.00
C SER A 412 2.47 19.26 19.59
N ASN A 413 2.58 18.64 20.78
CA ASN A 413 1.67 18.60 21.93
C ASN A 413 0.15 18.31 21.79
N LEU A 414 -0.23 17.21 22.47
CA LEU A 414 -1.23 17.17 23.55
C LEU A 414 -2.44 18.11 23.43
N GLY A 415 -3.58 17.52 23.10
CA GLY A 415 -4.91 18.08 23.34
C GLY A 415 -6.00 17.09 22.98
N LYS A 416 -6.43 16.27 23.96
CA LYS A 416 -7.80 15.75 23.95
C LYS A 416 -8.72 16.98 23.94
N ASP A 417 -9.48 17.16 22.87
CA ASP A 417 -10.94 17.34 22.94
C ASP A 417 -11.51 17.77 21.58
N ASN A 418 -12.55 17.04 21.17
CA ASN A 418 -13.61 17.47 20.25
C ASN A 418 -13.21 17.82 18.81
N LEU A 419 -12.98 16.78 17.99
CA LEU A 419 -13.31 16.82 16.56
C LEU A 419 -14.26 15.66 16.23
N SER A 420 -15.39 16.02 15.64
CA SER A 420 -16.49 15.17 15.19
C SER A 420 -16.01 14.07 14.23
N LYS A 421 -16.50 12.85 14.45
CA LYS A 421 -16.12 11.60 13.80
C LYS A 421 -16.52 11.46 12.32
N ASP A 422 -17.03 12.50 11.68
CA ASP A 422 -17.75 12.34 10.41
C ASP A 422 -16.98 12.81 9.17
N ASN A 423 -15.75 13.36 9.29
CA ASN A 423 -14.98 13.86 8.14
C ASN A 423 -13.52 13.35 8.04
N LEU A 424 -13.15 12.26 8.72
CA LEU A 424 -11.79 11.66 8.68
C LEU A 424 -11.72 10.32 7.94
N ASN A 425 -12.68 10.00 7.06
CA ASN A 425 -12.79 8.67 6.42
C ASN A 425 -12.40 8.62 4.94
N ASN A 426 -11.92 9.70 4.33
CA ASN A 426 -11.80 9.76 2.86
C ASN A 426 -10.37 9.66 2.29
N ASN A 427 -9.39 9.02 2.94
CA ASN A 427 -8.11 8.63 2.29
C ASN A 427 -7.27 7.62 3.12
N ILE A 428 -7.88 6.65 3.80
CA ILE A 428 -7.11 5.50 4.32
C ILE A 428 -7.27 4.37 3.32
N THR A 429 -6.28 4.20 2.46
CA THR A 429 -6.16 3.03 1.58
C THR A 429 -5.77 1.82 2.45
N ASN A 430 -6.78 1.12 2.98
CA ASN A 430 -6.57 -0.13 3.70
C ASN A 430 -6.32 -1.26 2.70
N PHE A 431 -5.06 -1.60 2.45
CA PHE A 431 -4.71 -2.79 1.65
C PHE A 431 -4.56 -4.01 2.55
N ASN A 432 -5.19 -5.12 2.19
CA ASN A 432 -5.05 -6.38 2.92
C ASN A 432 -3.96 -7.26 2.27
N LEU A 433 -2.93 -7.58 3.03
CA LEU A 433 -1.82 -8.45 2.66
C LEU A 433 -2.22 -9.91 2.95
N ASP A 434 -2.95 -10.53 2.03
CA ASP A 434 -3.40 -11.91 2.18
C ASP A 434 -2.20 -12.88 2.13
N PRO A 435 -2.00 -13.76 3.14
CA PRO A 435 -0.97 -14.81 3.10
C PRO A 435 -1.11 -15.77 1.91
N SER A 436 -2.32 -15.91 1.36
CA SER A 436 -2.61 -16.72 0.17
C SER A 436 -2.28 -16.00 -1.15
N ASP A 437 -1.98 -14.71 -1.11
CA ASP A 437 -1.60 -13.95 -2.30
C ASP A 437 -0.23 -14.40 -2.82
N LYS A 438 -0.20 -14.84 -4.08
CA LYS A 438 1.01 -15.30 -4.78
C LYS A 438 2.07 -14.20 -4.89
N ILE A 439 1.66 -12.95 -5.14
CA ILE A 439 2.58 -11.81 -5.26
C ILE A 439 3.20 -11.53 -3.90
N TRP A 440 2.39 -11.47 -2.84
CA TRP A 440 2.87 -11.26 -1.48
C TRP A 440 3.81 -12.38 -1.03
N LYS A 441 3.40 -13.65 -1.15
CA LYS A 441 4.17 -14.82 -0.72
C LYS A 441 5.55 -14.91 -1.39
N LEU A 442 5.64 -14.54 -2.67
CA LEU A 442 6.90 -14.60 -3.42
C LEU A 442 7.81 -13.40 -3.16
N ASN A 443 7.26 -12.25 -2.80
CA ASN A 443 8.01 -10.98 -2.76
C ASN A 443 8.17 -10.38 -1.35
N SER A 444 7.50 -10.90 -0.32
CA SER A 444 7.50 -10.33 1.05
C SER A 444 8.90 -10.08 1.60
N ASN A 445 9.83 -11.02 1.41
CA ASN A 445 11.21 -10.95 1.93
C ASN A 445 12.24 -10.49 0.88
N GLU A 446 11.78 -10.19 -0.33
CA GLU A 446 12.63 -9.78 -1.45
C GLU A 446 13.01 -8.29 -1.36
N TYR A 447 14.06 -7.92 -2.09
CA TYR A 447 14.48 -6.52 -2.16
C TYR A 447 13.50 -5.69 -2.97
N PHE A 448 13.15 -4.51 -2.47
CA PHE A 448 12.13 -3.64 -3.06
C PHE A 448 12.32 -3.38 -4.56
N PRO A 449 13.53 -3.08 -5.09
CA PRO A 449 13.70 -2.86 -6.53
C PRO A 449 13.34 -4.08 -7.39
N LEU A 450 13.59 -5.31 -6.90
CA LEU A 450 13.22 -6.54 -7.60
C LEU A 450 11.70 -6.75 -7.58
N VAL A 451 11.05 -6.36 -6.48
CA VAL A 451 9.60 -6.47 -6.35
C VAL A 451 8.90 -5.51 -7.30
N VAL A 452 9.36 -4.26 -7.42
CA VAL A 452 8.81 -3.29 -8.37
C VAL A 452 8.87 -3.83 -9.80
N GLU A 453 10.00 -4.38 -10.23
CA GLU A 453 10.16 -4.96 -11.57
C GLU A 453 9.18 -6.13 -11.79
N ARG A 454 9.03 -7.02 -10.81
CA ARG A 454 8.13 -8.18 -10.90
C ARG A 454 6.66 -7.76 -10.92
N VAL A 455 6.26 -6.80 -10.08
CA VAL A 455 4.91 -6.27 -10.03
C VAL A 455 4.55 -5.53 -11.32
N ASP A 456 5.46 -4.72 -11.86
CA ASP A 456 5.27 -4.03 -13.15
C ASP A 456 5.11 -5.05 -14.29
N LYS A 457 5.92 -6.11 -14.30
CA LYS A 457 5.80 -7.20 -15.28
C LYS A 457 4.44 -7.90 -15.18
N GLU A 458 4.03 -8.26 -13.96
CA GLU A 458 2.76 -8.93 -13.71
C GLU A 458 1.56 -8.06 -14.13
N PHE A 459 1.64 -6.75 -13.91
CA PHE A 459 0.64 -5.79 -14.38
C PHE A 459 0.52 -5.72 -15.90
N VAL A 460 1.67 -5.65 -16.58
CA VAL A 460 1.71 -5.63 -18.05
C VAL A 460 1.17 -6.94 -18.61
N ASP A 461 1.54 -8.08 -18.03
CA ASP A 461 1.07 -9.39 -18.47
C ASP A 461 -0.43 -9.58 -18.22
N TYR A 462 -0.95 -9.08 -17.10
CA TYR A 462 -2.39 -9.01 -16.84
C TYR A 462 -3.14 -8.17 -17.88
N LYS A 463 -2.61 -6.98 -18.23
CA LYS A 463 -3.22 -6.12 -19.27
C LYS A 463 -3.24 -6.79 -20.64
N LYS A 464 -2.19 -7.53 -21.01
CA LYS A 464 -2.15 -8.32 -22.24
C LYS A 464 -3.19 -9.44 -22.22
N GLU A 465 -3.32 -10.15 -21.09
CA GLU A 465 -4.30 -11.24 -20.94
C GLU A 465 -5.74 -10.73 -21.10
N MET A 466 -6.05 -9.56 -20.50
CA MET A 466 -7.35 -8.91 -20.67
C MET A 466 -7.61 -8.45 -22.11
N ALA A 467 -6.59 -7.89 -22.77
CA ALA A 467 -6.70 -7.49 -24.17
C ALA A 467 -6.95 -8.68 -25.10
N LEU A 468 -6.24 -9.80 -24.90
CA LEU A 468 -6.44 -11.05 -25.67
C LEU A 468 -7.87 -11.59 -25.49
N ARG A 469 -8.37 -11.65 -24.25
CA ARG A 469 -9.74 -12.12 -23.96
C ARG A 469 -10.83 -11.23 -24.57
N SER A 470 -10.59 -9.92 -24.67
CA SER A 470 -11.52 -8.99 -25.32
C SER A 470 -11.66 -9.19 -26.85
N LEU A 471 -10.66 -9.82 -27.47
CA LEU A 471 -10.66 -10.14 -28.91
C LEU A 471 -11.36 -11.49 -29.19
N ASP A 472 -11.19 -12.48 -28.30
CA ASP A 472 -11.74 -13.84 -28.43
C ASP A 472 -13.24 -13.96 -28.04
N SER A 473 -13.81 -12.96 -27.36
CA SER A 473 -15.20 -13.00 -26.87
C SER A 473 -16.28 -12.86 -27.95
N ARG A 474 -15.92 -12.94 -29.24
CA ARG A 474 -16.85 -12.74 -30.37
C ARG A 474 -17.38 -14.02 -31.03
N SER A 475 -17.00 -15.24 -30.63
CA SER A 475 -17.41 -16.42 -31.44
C SER A 475 -17.78 -17.74 -30.77
N ASP A 476 -17.52 -18.02 -29.48
CA ASP A 476 -17.72 -19.41 -28.97
C ASP A 476 -18.38 -19.53 -27.57
N LYS A 477 -19.46 -20.32 -27.48
CA LYS A 477 -20.20 -20.60 -26.22
C LYS A 477 -19.35 -21.30 -25.15
N LYS A 478 -18.34 -22.08 -25.55
CA LYS A 478 -17.42 -22.74 -24.62
C LYS A 478 -16.47 -21.75 -23.94
N THR A 479 -15.98 -20.75 -24.69
CA THR A 479 -15.11 -19.69 -24.17
C THR A 479 -15.86 -18.77 -23.21
N ILE A 480 -17.18 -18.59 -23.39
CA ILE A 480 -18.02 -17.85 -22.43
C ILE A 480 -18.15 -18.62 -21.11
N GLN A 481 -18.35 -19.94 -21.16
CA GLN A 481 -18.45 -20.77 -19.96
C GLN A 481 -17.11 -20.85 -19.21
N GLU A 482 -16.00 -21.04 -19.93
CA GLU A 482 -14.64 -21.00 -19.37
C GLU A 482 -14.28 -19.61 -18.81
N ALA A 483 -14.77 -18.52 -19.43
CA ALA A 483 -14.58 -17.17 -18.92
C ALA A 483 -15.38 -16.92 -17.64
N LEU A 484 -16.60 -17.47 -17.52
CA LEU A 484 -17.42 -17.36 -16.32
C LEU A 484 -16.79 -18.12 -15.14
N GLU A 485 -16.23 -19.31 -15.38
CA GLU A 485 -15.53 -20.09 -14.35
C GLU A 485 -14.23 -19.42 -13.88
N LYS A 486 -13.50 -18.74 -14.77
CA LYS A 486 -12.23 -18.05 -14.44
C LYS A 486 -12.37 -16.59 -14.03
N ALA A 487 -13.55 -15.99 -14.15
CA ALA A 487 -13.82 -14.61 -13.75
C ALA A 487 -13.45 -14.31 -12.28
N PRO A 488 -13.82 -15.13 -11.28
CA PRO A 488 -13.46 -14.84 -9.88
C PRO A 488 -11.96 -14.91 -9.63
N GLU A 489 -11.24 -15.82 -10.29
CA GLU A 489 -9.77 -15.90 -10.20
C GLU A 489 -9.10 -14.66 -10.78
N LEU A 490 -9.58 -14.19 -11.94
CA LEU A 490 -9.09 -12.96 -12.55
C LEU A 490 -9.39 -11.72 -11.71
N ALA A 491 -10.58 -11.63 -11.11
CA ALA A 491 -10.95 -10.51 -10.24
C ALA A 491 -10.02 -10.44 -9.02
N LYS A 492 -9.78 -11.58 -8.35
CA LYS A 492 -8.82 -11.67 -7.24
C LYS A 492 -7.39 -11.29 -7.66
N ARG A 493 -6.94 -11.77 -8.83
CA ARG A 493 -5.61 -11.41 -9.37
C ARG A 493 -5.52 -9.93 -9.68
N ASN A 494 -6.57 -9.33 -10.24
CA ASN A 494 -6.63 -7.89 -10.52
C ASN A 494 -6.55 -7.05 -9.25
N GLU A 495 -7.31 -7.42 -8.22
CA GLU A 495 -7.30 -6.76 -6.92
C GLU A 495 -5.91 -6.81 -6.28
N SER A 496 -5.29 -8.00 -6.27
CA SER A 496 -3.93 -8.21 -5.78
C SER A 496 -2.90 -7.34 -6.52
N VAL A 497 -2.89 -7.41 -7.86
CA VAL A 497 -1.95 -6.65 -8.70
C VAL A 497 -2.11 -5.15 -8.48
N ASN A 498 -3.33 -4.62 -8.51
CA ASN A 498 -3.58 -3.20 -8.30
C ASN A 498 -3.17 -2.76 -6.89
N SER A 499 -3.45 -3.58 -5.87
CA SER A 499 -3.05 -3.30 -4.48
C SER A 499 -1.54 -3.16 -4.37
N HIS A 500 -0.78 -4.14 -4.88
CA HIS A 500 0.68 -4.11 -4.81
C HIS A 500 1.31 -2.97 -5.63
N ILE A 501 0.72 -2.59 -6.78
CA ILE A 501 1.15 -1.41 -7.56
C ILE A 501 0.92 -0.13 -6.75
N SER A 502 -0.26 0.05 -6.19
CA SER A 502 -0.58 1.23 -5.37
C SER A 502 0.38 1.37 -4.19
N ILE A 503 0.65 0.27 -3.48
CA ILE A 503 1.64 0.24 -2.39
C ILE A 503 3.03 0.62 -2.92
N CYS A 504 3.46 0.06 -4.06
CA CYS A 504 4.78 0.38 -4.63
C CYS A 504 4.89 1.86 -5.02
N LEU A 505 3.87 2.44 -5.63
CA LEU A 505 3.85 3.86 -6.02
C LEU A 505 3.94 4.77 -4.80
N GLU A 506 3.13 4.52 -3.77
CA GLU A 506 3.14 5.29 -2.53
C GLU A 506 4.52 5.21 -1.84
N MET A 507 5.13 4.02 -1.78
CA MET A 507 6.47 3.85 -1.25
C MET A 507 7.53 4.59 -2.08
N VAL A 508 7.49 4.54 -3.42
CA VAL A 508 8.44 5.26 -4.28
C VAL A 508 8.40 6.76 -4.00
N ASP A 509 7.21 7.34 -3.81
CA ASP A 509 7.07 8.75 -3.50
C ASP A 509 7.68 9.10 -2.14
N ILE A 510 7.42 8.29 -1.10
CA ILE A 510 8.00 8.49 0.24
C ILE A 510 9.53 8.34 0.21
N ILE A 511 10.05 7.31 -0.46
CA ILE A 511 11.49 7.04 -0.57
C ILE A 511 12.22 8.21 -1.23
N LYS A 512 11.65 8.78 -2.31
CA LYS A 512 12.24 9.94 -3.00
C LYS A 512 12.20 11.19 -2.15
N ASN A 513 11.08 11.44 -1.47
CA ASN A 513 10.91 12.64 -0.64
C ASN A 513 11.82 12.63 0.60
N ARG A 514 12.10 11.45 1.16
CA ARG A 514 12.93 11.28 2.36
C ARG A 514 14.36 10.81 2.05
N ASN A 515 14.71 10.56 0.79
CA ASN A 515 16.01 10.03 0.35
C ASN A 515 16.45 8.74 1.06
N ILE A 516 15.52 7.83 1.34
CA ILE A 516 15.75 6.60 2.12
C ILE A 516 16.83 5.68 1.48
N ASP A 517 16.97 5.72 0.15
CA ASP A 517 17.99 4.96 -0.58
C ASP A 517 19.42 5.35 -0.20
N ASP A 518 19.65 6.66 -0.01
CA ASP A 518 20.97 7.17 0.39
C ASP A 518 21.28 6.81 1.85
N PHE A 519 20.28 6.86 2.74
CA PHE A 519 20.42 6.45 4.14
C PHE A 519 20.81 4.98 4.25
N TYR A 520 20.07 4.11 3.57
CA TYR A 520 20.36 2.68 3.53
C TYR A 520 21.77 2.39 2.97
N LYS A 521 22.16 3.08 1.89
CA LYS A 521 23.49 2.94 1.28
C LYS A 521 24.59 3.26 2.30
N ILE A 522 24.50 4.40 2.98
CA ILE A 522 25.51 4.85 3.96
C ILE A 522 25.64 3.87 5.12
N GLU A 523 24.52 3.38 5.64
CA GLU A 523 24.52 2.45 6.77
C GLU A 523 25.22 1.12 6.42
N LYS A 524 25.03 0.60 5.20
CA LYS A 524 25.54 -0.72 4.79
C LYS A 524 26.91 -0.69 4.07
N SER A 525 27.20 0.32 3.25
CA SER A 525 28.42 0.34 2.42
C SER A 525 29.57 1.21 2.96
N GLY A 526 29.37 1.84 4.12
CA GLY A 526 30.30 2.81 4.67
C GLY A 526 30.11 4.19 4.06
N PHE A 527 30.92 5.14 4.50
CA PHE A 527 30.70 6.55 4.16
C PHE A 527 31.99 7.35 4.07
N THR A 528 31.90 8.43 3.30
CA THR A 528 32.86 9.53 3.33
C THR A 528 32.28 10.72 4.10
N ASN A 529 33.15 11.61 4.58
CA ASN A 529 32.71 12.81 5.31
C ASN A 529 31.84 13.74 4.44
N GLU A 530 32.06 13.75 3.13
CA GLU A 530 31.29 14.55 2.17
C GLU A 530 29.86 14.00 2.00
N GLU A 531 29.71 12.69 1.81
CA GLU A 531 28.40 12.02 1.70
C GLU A 531 27.55 12.22 2.95
N ILE A 532 28.18 12.19 4.14
CA ILE A 532 27.48 12.45 5.40
C ILE A 532 27.02 13.90 5.53
N LEU A 533 27.83 14.85 5.08
CA LEU A 533 27.43 16.25 5.14
C LEU A 533 26.22 16.53 4.24
N GLU A 534 26.19 15.93 3.04
CA GLU A 534 25.06 16.06 2.12
C GLU A 534 23.79 15.39 2.68
N ILE A 535 23.91 14.19 3.24
CA ILE A 535 22.73 13.48 3.76
C ILE A 535 22.17 14.15 5.03
N SER A 536 23.00 14.83 5.81
CA SER A 536 22.59 15.53 7.03
C SER A 536 21.54 16.64 6.80
N GLU A 537 21.37 17.08 5.55
CA GLU A 537 20.41 18.10 5.15
C GLU A 537 19.11 17.50 4.57
N LYS A 538 19.12 16.21 4.24
CA LYS A 538 18.00 15.46 3.66
C LYS A 538 17.25 14.66 4.73
N GLY A 539 16.08 14.13 4.36
CA GLY A 539 15.27 13.28 5.23
C GLY A 539 14.64 13.99 6.42
N ASN A 540 13.93 13.21 7.25
CA ASN A 540 13.27 13.71 8.45
C ASN A 540 14.19 13.61 9.67
N ASP A 541 13.84 14.29 10.75
CA ASP A 541 14.60 14.27 12.00
C ASP A 541 14.76 12.86 12.58
N LEU A 542 13.75 12.00 12.40
CA LEU A 542 13.83 10.57 12.76
C LEU A 542 14.84 9.80 11.90
N ASP A 543 14.94 10.09 10.60
CA ASP A 543 15.89 9.40 9.71
C ASP A 543 17.33 9.79 10.06
N ILE A 544 17.56 11.07 10.36
CA ILE A 544 18.83 11.58 10.86
C ILE A 544 19.19 10.97 12.22
N LEU A 545 18.22 10.84 13.12
CA LEU A 545 18.43 10.17 14.41
C LEU A 545 18.83 8.70 14.21
N ARG A 546 18.08 7.96 13.40
CA ARG A 546 18.35 6.55 13.07
C ARG A 546 19.76 6.36 12.51
N LEU A 547 20.12 7.19 11.53
CA LEU A 547 21.45 7.18 10.93
C LEU A 547 22.52 7.47 11.98
N GLY A 548 22.35 8.55 12.75
CA GLY A 548 23.29 8.97 13.79
C GLY A 548 23.53 7.87 14.83
N LEU A 549 22.47 7.19 15.26
CA LEU A 549 22.55 6.07 16.21
C LEU A 549 23.21 4.84 15.58
N SER A 550 22.88 4.50 14.34
CA SER A 550 23.44 3.35 13.60
C SER A 550 24.96 3.49 13.39
N ILE A 551 25.43 4.70 13.04
CA ILE A 551 26.86 4.94 12.82
C ILE A 551 27.65 5.22 14.10
N TYR A 552 26.99 5.43 15.26
CA TYR A 552 27.67 5.79 16.51
C TYR A 552 28.77 4.80 16.90
N GLN A 553 28.54 3.51 16.64
CA GLN A 553 29.53 2.47 16.93
C GLN A 553 30.66 2.41 15.90
N LYS A 554 30.43 2.90 14.68
CA LYS A 554 31.44 2.98 13.61
C LYS A 554 32.32 4.22 13.78
N ASP A 555 31.71 5.39 13.95
CA ASP A 555 32.38 6.67 14.18
C ASP A 555 31.58 7.57 15.12
N LYS A 556 32.12 7.80 16.33
CA LYS A 556 31.47 8.59 17.38
C LYS A 556 31.47 10.08 17.07
N GLU A 557 32.55 10.60 16.47
CA GLU A 557 32.70 12.04 16.24
C GLU A 557 31.69 12.50 15.19
N ILE A 558 31.57 11.72 14.11
CA ILE A 558 30.66 12.01 13.01
C ILE A 558 29.20 11.87 13.45
N SER A 559 28.86 10.81 14.20
CA SER A 559 27.52 10.64 14.78
C SER A 559 27.10 11.85 15.60
N GLU A 560 27.98 12.35 16.47
CA GLU A 560 27.68 13.53 17.29
C GLU A 560 27.57 14.81 16.47
N ALA A 561 28.34 14.96 15.39
CA ALA A 561 28.26 16.11 14.51
C ALA A 561 26.90 16.17 13.79
N ILE A 562 26.42 15.05 13.25
CA ILE A 562 25.12 14.95 12.56
C ILE A 562 23.98 15.32 13.51
N ILE A 563 23.96 14.72 14.70
CA ILE A 563 22.92 14.94 15.71
C ILE A 563 22.91 16.41 16.17
N LYS A 564 24.08 17.01 16.40
CA LYS A 564 24.20 18.42 16.80
C LYS A 564 23.75 19.37 15.69
N LYS A 565 24.08 19.09 14.42
CA LYS A 565 23.71 19.93 13.27
C LYS A 565 22.19 20.07 13.13
N ARG A 566 21.43 18.99 13.35
CA ARG A 566 19.95 18.97 13.25
C ARG A 566 19.22 19.36 14.55
N ASN A 567 19.96 19.63 15.63
CA ASN A 567 19.43 20.09 16.92
C ASN A 567 18.31 19.19 17.50
N LEU A 568 18.54 17.88 17.53
CA LEU A 568 17.59 16.83 17.95
C LEU A 568 17.38 16.73 19.48
N LYS A 569 17.10 17.85 20.15
CA LYS A 569 16.98 17.92 21.63
C LYS A 569 15.91 16.98 22.20
N ASP A 570 14.84 16.75 21.45
CA ASP A 570 13.73 15.88 21.88
C ASP A 570 14.12 14.40 22.02
N TYR A 571 15.33 14.02 21.58
CA TYR A 571 15.84 12.66 21.60
C TYR A 571 17.12 12.49 22.43
N ASP A 572 17.54 13.50 23.20
CA ASP A 572 18.78 13.46 24.01
C ASP A 572 18.85 12.24 24.94
N GLU A 573 17.72 11.84 25.51
CA GLU A 573 17.59 10.67 26.37
C GLU A 573 17.76 9.35 25.62
N VAL A 574 17.16 9.24 24.43
CA VAL A 574 17.32 8.09 23.54
C VAL A 574 18.78 7.97 23.12
N ILE A 575 19.40 9.08 22.75
CA ILE A 575 20.82 9.12 22.39
C ILE A 575 21.69 8.63 23.55
N LYS A 576 21.47 9.14 24.78
CA LYS A 576 22.19 8.66 25.97
C LYS A 576 22.00 7.17 26.23
N PHE A 577 20.79 6.66 26.05
CA PHE A 577 20.48 5.24 26.20
C PHE A 577 21.32 4.38 25.25
N PHE A 578 21.31 4.69 23.94
CA PHE A 578 22.10 3.97 22.95
C PHE A 578 23.61 4.08 23.21
N LYS A 579 24.10 5.25 23.63
CA LYS A 579 25.52 5.45 24.00
C LYS A 579 25.95 4.62 25.22
N SER A 580 25.03 4.34 26.14
CA SER A 580 25.30 3.55 27.34
C SER A 580 25.36 2.04 27.08
N LYS A 581 24.77 1.59 25.97
CA LYS A 581 24.73 0.19 25.56
C LYS A 581 25.91 -0.10 24.62
N ASN A 582 26.46 -1.31 24.73
CA ASN A 582 27.43 -1.84 23.77
C ASN A 582 26.74 -2.95 22.94
N PRO A 583 25.90 -2.62 21.94
CA PRO A 583 25.24 -3.63 21.13
C PRO A 583 26.24 -4.50 20.36
N VAL A 584 25.85 -5.74 20.09
CA VAL A 584 26.61 -6.69 19.26
C VAL A 584 26.57 -6.20 17.82
N ILE A 585 27.75 -6.01 17.22
CA ILE A 585 27.90 -5.56 15.84
C ILE A 585 28.30 -6.77 15.01
N VAL A 586 27.55 -7.04 13.94
CA VAL A 586 28.00 -7.93 12.88
C VAL A 586 28.86 -7.12 11.94
N GLU A 587 30.10 -7.56 11.70
CA GLU A 587 30.95 -6.96 10.68
C GLU A 587 30.37 -7.26 9.29
N ASP A 588 29.62 -6.28 8.78
CA ASP A 588 29.19 -6.23 7.39
C ASP A 588 30.44 -6.17 6.49
N ASN A 589 30.82 -7.31 5.90
CA ASN A 589 31.88 -7.35 4.88
C ASN A 589 31.60 -6.29 3.82
N LYS A 590 32.58 -5.42 3.53
CA LYS A 590 32.49 -4.31 2.54
C LYS A 590 31.60 -4.67 1.35
N PHE A 591 30.36 -4.21 1.39
CA PHE A 591 29.35 -4.52 0.39
C PHE A 591 29.63 -3.73 -0.89
N ILE A 592 29.74 -4.43 -2.02
CA ILE A 592 29.76 -3.79 -3.34
C ILE A 592 28.31 -3.62 -3.79
N LEU A 593 27.71 -2.47 -3.46
CA LEU A 593 26.41 -2.07 -4.00
C LEU A 593 26.59 -1.69 -5.48
N LYS A 594 26.18 -2.57 -6.40
CA LYS A 594 26.18 -2.27 -7.84
C LYS A 594 24.99 -1.39 -8.22
N SER A 595 25.19 -0.08 -8.34
CA SER A 595 24.19 0.81 -8.94
C SER A 595 24.03 0.49 -10.43
N VAL A 596 22.88 -0.07 -10.82
CA VAL A 596 22.49 -0.22 -12.23
C VAL A 596 21.06 0.29 -12.39
N VAL A 597 20.84 1.10 -13.43
CA VAL A 597 19.57 1.75 -13.75
C VAL A 597 18.78 0.91 -14.77
N SER A 598 17.48 0.69 -14.57
CA SER A 598 16.48 0.67 -15.66
C SER A 598 15.03 0.71 -15.13
N GLY A 599 14.13 1.38 -15.88
CA GLY A 599 12.75 1.78 -15.51
C GLY A 599 11.71 0.67 -15.29
N ILE A 600 10.44 0.97 -14.96
CA ILE A 600 9.51 1.92 -15.63
C ILE A 600 9.24 3.25 -14.89
N VAL A 601 9.66 3.42 -13.64
CA VAL A 601 9.68 4.74 -12.95
C VAL A 601 11.12 5.08 -12.60
N GLY A 602 11.88 5.53 -13.60
CA GLY A 602 13.33 5.78 -13.50
C GLY A 602 13.70 6.59 -12.26
N ASN A 603 14.34 5.93 -11.28
CA ASN A 603 15.24 6.46 -10.24
C ASN A 603 15.43 5.51 -9.03
N VAL A 604 14.86 4.30 -9.00
CA VAL A 604 15.19 3.36 -7.91
C VAL A 604 16.54 2.69 -8.19
N LYS A 605 17.58 3.05 -7.43
CA LYS A 605 18.90 2.41 -7.50
C LYS A 605 18.76 0.93 -7.13
N ARG A 606 19.31 0.02 -7.95
CA ARG A 606 19.42 -1.40 -7.61
C ARG A 606 20.49 -1.61 -6.54
N LEU A 607 20.14 -1.36 -5.28
CA LEU A 607 21.00 -1.63 -4.12
C LEU A 607 20.71 -3.05 -3.61
N LEU A 608 21.52 -4.02 -4.01
CA LEU A 608 21.37 -5.41 -3.56
C LEU A 608 22.60 -5.84 -2.77
N PRO A 609 22.46 -6.09 -1.45
CA PRO A 609 23.42 -6.86 -0.67
C PRO A 609 23.48 -8.31 -1.17
N GLU A 610 24.67 -8.90 -1.23
CA GLU A 610 24.83 -10.33 -1.58
C GLU A 610 24.70 -11.26 -0.35
N LYS A 611 24.96 -10.77 0.87
CA LYS A 611 24.99 -11.59 2.11
C LYS A 611 24.62 -10.76 3.34
N GLU A 612 23.34 -10.44 3.48
CA GLU A 612 22.86 -9.73 4.66
C GLU A 612 22.78 -10.66 5.87
N LYS A 613 23.27 -10.20 7.02
CA LYS A 613 23.21 -10.91 8.29
C LYS A 613 22.76 -9.95 9.40
N SER A 614 22.03 -10.48 10.35
CA SER A 614 21.70 -9.82 11.62
C SER A 614 22.39 -10.52 12.79
N PRO A 615 22.65 -9.82 13.92
CA PRO A 615 23.11 -10.44 15.16
C PRO A 615 22.30 -11.67 15.58
N ILE A 616 20.97 -11.62 15.38
CA ILE A 616 20.07 -12.74 15.68
C ILE A 616 20.33 -13.92 14.72
N SER A 617 20.47 -13.67 13.42
CA SER A 617 20.75 -14.74 12.46
C SER A 617 22.09 -15.44 12.73
N GLU A 618 23.13 -14.71 13.15
CA GLU A 618 24.42 -15.30 13.51
C GLU A 618 24.34 -16.12 14.79
N LEU A 619 23.61 -15.63 15.80
CA LEU A 619 23.34 -16.37 17.02
C LEU A 619 22.62 -17.69 16.72
N VAL A 620 21.58 -17.66 15.88
CA VAL A 620 20.83 -18.87 15.49
C VAL A 620 21.73 -19.86 14.77
N GLU A 621 22.55 -19.39 13.84
CA GLU A 621 23.52 -20.21 13.12
C GLU A 621 24.51 -20.87 14.08
N GLU A 622 25.10 -20.10 15.00
CA GLU A 622 26.05 -20.57 16.00
C GLU A 622 25.44 -21.66 16.88
N ILE A 623 24.25 -21.41 17.44
CA ILE A 623 23.58 -22.34 18.35
C ILE A 623 23.18 -23.63 17.63
N TYR A 624 22.67 -23.53 16.40
CA TYR A 624 22.33 -24.71 15.62
C TYR A 624 23.55 -25.63 15.38
N TYR A 625 24.69 -25.07 14.98
CA TYR A 625 25.90 -25.88 14.77
C TYR A 625 26.50 -26.42 16.07
N LYS A 626 26.43 -25.67 17.17
CA LYS A 626 26.87 -26.17 18.49
C LYS A 626 26.04 -27.38 18.93
N ILE A 627 24.73 -27.36 18.74
CA ILE A 627 23.84 -28.48 19.07
C ILE A 627 24.15 -29.71 18.24
N LYS A 628 24.41 -29.50 16.96
CA LYS A 628 24.67 -30.58 16.01
C LYS A 628 26.03 -31.25 16.21
N ASN A 629 27.05 -30.47 16.58
CA ASN A 629 28.43 -30.94 16.61
C ASN A 629 28.93 -31.27 18.03
N GLU A 630 28.36 -30.67 19.07
CA GLU A 630 28.84 -30.77 20.45
C GLU A 630 27.68 -31.00 21.44
N LYS A 631 27.98 -31.59 22.60
CA LYS A 631 27.01 -31.61 23.71
C LYS A 631 26.89 -30.19 24.27
N TYR A 632 25.88 -29.45 23.82
CA TYR A 632 25.61 -28.11 24.31
C TYR A 632 24.89 -28.16 25.68
N GLU A 633 25.56 -27.70 26.74
CA GLU A 633 25.10 -27.77 28.14
C GLU A 633 24.07 -26.70 28.52
N GLU A 634 24.04 -25.57 27.81
CA GLU A 634 23.16 -24.44 28.16
C GLU A 634 21.69 -24.65 27.79
N ILE A 635 21.35 -25.79 27.19
CA ILE A 635 19.99 -26.15 26.77
C ILE A 635 19.16 -26.62 27.94
N ILE A 636 17.98 -26.03 28.07
CA ILE A 636 16.91 -26.48 28.93
C ILE A 636 16.11 -27.52 28.16
N ASP A 637 16.18 -28.78 28.60
CA ASP A 637 15.39 -29.88 28.04
C ASP A 637 14.23 -30.24 28.98
N PRO A 638 12.96 -30.04 28.56
CA PRO A 638 11.80 -30.47 29.32
C PRO A 638 11.74 -31.98 29.64
N ILE A 639 12.30 -32.85 28.79
CA ILE A 639 12.18 -34.32 28.91
C ILE A 639 13.45 -34.96 29.50
N LYS A 640 14.57 -34.23 29.52
CA LYS A 640 15.90 -34.72 29.91
C LYS A 640 16.34 -35.95 29.09
N ASN A 641 16.08 -35.96 27.78
CA ASN A 641 16.46 -37.06 26.91
C ASN A 641 17.84 -36.79 26.26
N SER A 642 18.66 -37.82 26.07
CA SER A 642 20.07 -37.65 25.65
C SER A 642 20.27 -37.44 24.14
N ASN A 643 19.26 -37.73 23.31
CA ASN A 643 19.34 -37.56 21.87
C ASN A 643 19.02 -36.11 21.50
N LYS A 644 20.05 -35.26 21.49
CA LYS A 644 19.98 -33.84 21.13
C LYS A 644 20.21 -33.60 19.63
N ASP A 645 20.43 -34.66 18.85
CA ASP A 645 21.13 -34.56 17.56
C ASP A 645 20.20 -34.19 16.38
N ASP A 646 18.88 -34.36 16.50
CA ASP A 646 17.93 -34.13 15.40
C ASP A 646 16.93 -33.00 15.69
N VAL A 647 17.27 -31.79 15.24
CA VAL A 647 16.38 -30.61 15.25
C VAL A 647 15.41 -30.68 14.06
N SER A 648 14.10 -30.65 14.33
CA SER A 648 13.06 -30.68 13.28
C SER A 648 12.81 -29.32 12.63
N SER A 649 12.86 -28.26 13.44
CA SER A 649 12.61 -26.86 13.08
C SER A 649 13.20 -25.95 14.14
N ILE A 650 13.42 -24.69 13.81
CA ILE A 650 13.92 -23.68 14.75
C ILE A 650 12.83 -22.63 14.95
N VAL A 651 12.48 -22.36 16.19
CA VAL A 651 11.59 -21.27 16.59
C VAL A 651 12.44 -20.19 17.25
N VAL A 652 12.53 -19.02 16.64
CA VAL A 652 13.26 -17.88 17.18
C VAL A 652 12.25 -16.91 17.76
N PHE A 653 12.39 -16.58 19.05
CA PHE A 653 11.45 -15.72 19.76
C PHE A 653 12.14 -14.52 20.41
N THR A 654 11.72 -13.31 20.04
CA THR A 654 12.35 -12.07 20.52
C THR A 654 11.48 -11.33 21.54
N LEU A 655 12.00 -11.19 22.75
CA LEU A 655 11.36 -10.47 23.86
C LEU A 655 11.61 -8.98 23.74
N GLY A 656 10.54 -8.19 23.73
CA GLY A 656 10.62 -6.74 23.53
C GLY A 656 10.54 -6.32 22.06
N GLY A 657 10.03 -7.20 21.20
CA GLY A 657 9.67 -6.91 19.82
C GLY A 657 10.58 -7.55 18.79
N SER A 658 10.05 -7.82 17.59
CA SER A 658 10.69 -8.43 16.42
C SER A 658 10.55 -7.55 15.20
N THR A 659 11.39 -7.70 14.18
CA THR A 659 11.31 -6.90 12.95
C THR A 659 11.26 -7.73 11.68
N TYR A 660 10.68 -7.18 10.61
CA TYR A 660 10.70 -7.82 9.29
C TYR A 660 12.12 -7.89 8.68
N SER A 661 13.04 -7.00 9.08
CA SER A 661 14.44 -7.08 8.65
C SER A 661 15.13 -8.33 9.19
N GLU A 662 14.85 -8.69 10.44
CA GLU A 662 15.36 -9.92 11.05
C GLU A 662 14.78 -11.15 10.38
N LEU A 663 13.47 -11.15 10.10
CA LEU A 663 12.80 -12.23 9.37
C LEU A 663 13.51 -12.54 8.05
N LYS A 664 13.84 -11.52 7.26
CA LYS A 664 14.59 -11.67 6.01
C LYS A 664 15.94 -12.37 6.23
N THR A 665 16.71 -11.94 7.23
CA THR A 665 18.01 -12.57 7.51
C THR A 665 17.88 -14.02 7.97
N LEU A 666 16.82 -14.34 8.73
CA LEU A 666 16.51 -15.71 9.14
C LEU A 666 16.08 -16.56 7.94
N LYS A 667 15.36 -16.01 6.95
CA LYS A 667 15.04 -16.71 5.71
C LYS A 667 16.25 -17.06 4.87
N ILE A 668 17.21 -16.14 4.77
CA ILE A 668 18.49 -16.41 4.12
C ILE A 668 19.24 -17.54 4.86
N LEU A 669 19.17 -17.57 6.19
CA LEU A 669 19.75 -18.66 6.98
C LEU A 669 19.01 -19.99 6.78
N GLU A 670 17.68 -19.98 6.73
CA GLU A 670 16.84 -21.16 6.47
C GLU A 670 17.22 -21.85 5.16
N GLU A 671 17.43 -21.09 4.08
CA GLU A 671 17.91 -21.63 2.79
C GLU A 671 19.29 -22.28 2.90
N LYS A 672 20.17 -21.72 3.75
CA LYS A 672 21.53 -22.22 3.99
C LYS A 672 21.54 -23.51 4.81
N ILE A 673 20.77 -23.58 5.90
CA ILE A 673 20.78 -24.73 6.82
C ILE A 673 19.76 -25.82 6.43
N LYS A 674 18.79 -25.49 5.56
CA LYS A 674 17.70 -26.37 5.09
C LYS A 674 16.83 -26.94 6.21
N ILE A 675 16.56 -26.13 7.23
CA ILE A 675 15.68 -26.45 8.36
C ILE A 675 14.67 -25.32 8.49
N PRO A 676 13.35 -25.61 8.61
CA PRO A 676 12.33 -24.60 8.77
C PRO A 676 12.60 -23.68 9.95
N ILE A 677 12.57 -22.36 9.72
CA ILE A 677 12.71 -21.34 10.77
C ILE A 677 11.39 -20.58 10.90
N TYR A 678 10.82 -20.63 12.10
CA TYR A 678 9.66 -19.85 12.51
C TYR A 678 10.14 -18.68 13.38
N TYR A 679 9.77 -17.47 13.01
CA TYR A 679 10.15 -16.27 13.74
C TYR A 679 8.94 -15.64 14.43
N GLY A 680 9.12 -15.15 15.64
CA GLY A 680 8.10 -14.36 16.29
C GLY A 680 8.62 -13.56 17.46
N GLY A 681 7.75 -12.73 18.01
CA GLY A 681 8.08 -11.91 19.16
C GLY A 681 6.86 -11.48 19.94
N THR A 682 7.11 -10.74 21.00
CA THR A 682 6.06 -10.11 21.80
C THR A 682 5.19 -9.17 20.96
N GLU A 683 5.80 -8.45 20.03
CA GLU A 683 5.15 -7.63 19.00
C GLU A 683 6.06 -7.52 17.76
N ILE A 684 5.53 -7.03 16.64
CA ILE A 684 6.34 -6.64 15.48
C ILE A 684 6.53 -5.12 15.54
N LEU A 685 7.78 -4.67 15.50
CA LEU A 685 8.17 -3.27 15.65
C LEU A 685 8.68 -2.67 14.35
N ASN A 686 8.37 -1.40 14.13
CA ASN A 686 9.13 -0.51 13.27
C ASN A 686 10.07 0.41 14.08
N ALA A 687 10.91 1.18 13.37
CA ALA A 687 11.87 2.07 14.00
C ALA A 687 11.20 3.15 14.85
N CYS A 688 10.07 3.69 14.39
CA CYS A 688 9.32 4.74 15.08
C CYS A 688 8.77 4.25 16.43
N GLU A 689 8.11 3.09 16.43
CA GLU A 689 7.56 2.45 17.62
C GLU A 689 8.66 2.11 18.62
N PHE A 690 9.79 1.55 18.15
CA PHE A 690 10.89 1.19 19.03
C PHE A 690 11.54 2.41 19.68
N ILE A 691 11.81 3.48 18.91
CA ILE A 691 12.36 4.74 19.44
C ILE A 691 11.39 5.38 20.44
N ARG A 692 10.08 5.37 20.16
CA ARG A 692 9.05 5.84 21.11
C ARG A 692 9.10 5.04 22.41
N GLN A 693 9.16 3.71 22.32
CA GLN A 693 9.21 2.85 23.50
C GLN A 693 10.47 3.09 24.35
N ILE A 694 11.63 3.29 23.71
CA ILE A 694 12.86 3.66 24.43
C ILE A 694 12.72 5.01 25.11
N LYS A 695 12.18 6.02 24.41
CA LYS A 695 11.97 7.35 24.98
C LYS A 695 11.08 7.28 26.23
N GLU A 696 9.99 6.52 26.18
CA GLU A 696 9.13 6.32 27.34
C GLU A 696 9.80 5.53 28.47
N LYS A 697 10.63 4.53 28.14
CA LYS A 697 11.36 3.74 29.13
C LYS A 697 12.41 4.56 29.89
N VAL A 698 13.10 5.48 29.21
CA VAL A 698 14.12 6.34 29.84
C VAL A 698 13.50 7.44 30.69
N ASN A 699 12.27 7.86 30.38
CA ASN A 699 11.52 8.85 31.15
C ASN A 699 10.82 8.30 32.41
N LYS A 700 10.68 6.98 32.53
CA LYS A 700 10.14 6.30 33.72
C LYS A 700 11.26 5.99 34.70
#